data_AF-A0A9E3BRT3-F1
#
_entry.id   AF-A0A9E3BRT3-F1
#
_cell.length_a   1.000
_cell.length_b   1.000
_cell.length_c   1.000
_cell.angle_alpha   90.00
_cell.angle_beta   90.00
_cell.angle_gamma   90.00
#
_symmetry.space_group_name_H-M   'P 1'
#
loop_
_entity.id
_entity.type
_entity.pdbx_description
1 polymer ?
#
loop_
_entity_poly.entity_id
_entity_poly.type
_entity_poly.pdbx_seq_one_letter_code
_entity_poly.pdbx_strand_id
1 'polypeptide(L)'
;MAGILLTLGAAAALLLVVMRDAARIRDFSWTVRPGRLLAGTGVEVVLLVWTVLLWSRVLARFDGPNPRFRALLRVWFRTTLAKYLPGSVWPLVTAAGMASEIGVSPVALPASFVLHATFTVMGAGVVAGALAAPAQLARSGPPLWGALAALPAAAVLAHPAVLNRLVGVAARLTRREAPRWHGRWRDAALLLVLYAATWVGYGVAFSLFVSSLAPVSPGLWPRLAGVNALAFVAGFVAVFAPGGIGVREAALTVLLLPVFPGGVRVLIAAASRLWLVGTELAGGALVMGLRGGDVATPPALVPAPRPGVVRPPPPPGVSRGNAVEFLPDTAAALGRVAAACRRAERSIWISQLAFDADCLCAAGPEGGGELLVDVLLEAAGARGVEVRILLNGSILMDTGPALRRFLAGAGADPERIEVRGVDAFPRIMHAKLVVVDAAEAFLVGSPFVNGYWDDGAHRPADPNRTGDDLAGRPIHDLSTRVAGPAVGELAEWFAEVWNGASRGGGPDLRPPAAPVLPPASAPGGSSLRVVRTVPGGVLPARPKGSTEILDAYLEAIAGARSLVYLENQYFSARPVREALSAALRASPELEVVLVLNQNPDITAYRAWQNRRLAEGELLTHPRVGVFALWSAAPSARGPRRTEVTQLFIHSKTAVVDDAWATTGTANLDGVSLHSYGDDFSGWPGRRIFRGVRNFDLNLVVLDGLRDEPATGVAAALRRRLWARHLGVPEAALVERSADGWLPLWRAAAAENARRLARGEVPRGHVLPYTTAPRPAAQLRALGIDPEIAGIDLRFDPGWVEVLWSPGWLKKVIPERIRRHF
;
A
#
# COMPACT_ATOMS: atom_id res chain seq x y z
N MET A 1 10.25 2.97 -12.37
CA MET A 1 10.41 2.75 -13.82
C MET A 1 9.54 3.72 -14.60
N ALA A 2 8.21 3.76 -14.37
CA ALA A 2 7.30 4.72 -15.03
C ALA A 2 7.77 6.19 -14.95
N GLY A 3 8.19 6.68 -13.78
CA GLY A 3 8.73 8.04 -13.62
C GLY A 3 10.02 8.36 -14.39
N ILE A 4 10.90 7.36 -14.51
CA ILE A 4 12.13 7.47 -15.31
C ILE A 4 11.76 7.46 -16.79
N LEU A 5 10.84 6.58 -17.20
CA LEU A 5 10.31 6.54 -18.57
C LEU A 5 9.57 7.83 -18.94
N LEU A 6 8.85 8.46 -18.01
CA LEU A 6 8.26 9.79 -18.16
C LEU A 6 9.33 10.87 -18.31
N THR A 7 10.41 10.82 -17.52
CA THR A 7 11.55 11.73 -17.63
C THR A 7 12.26 11.59 -18.98
N LEU A 8 12.52 10.35 -19.41
CA LEU A 8 13.09 10.04 -20.71
C LEU A 8 12.14 10.42 -21.86
N GLY A 9 10.84 10.22 -21.68
CA GLY A 9 9.79 10.59 -22.63
C GLY A 9 9.64 12.11 -22.77
N ALA A 10 9.73 12.88 -21.69
CA ALA A 10 9.73 14.34 -21.74
C ALA A 10 11.01 14.87 -22.40
N ALA A 11 12.18 14.28 -22.10
CA ALA A 11 13.42 14.59 -22.79
C ALA A 11 13.34 14.26 -24.29
N ALA A 12 12.73 13.13 -24.66
CA ALA A 12 12.48 12.75 -26.04
C ALA A 12 11.47 13.67 -26.74
N ALA A 13 10.41 14.12 -26.07
CA ALA A 13 9.46 15.10 -26.59
C ALA A 13 10.13 16.47 -26.83
N LEU A 14 11.01 16.91 -25.92
CA LEU A 14 11.86 18.08 -26.12
C LEU A 14 12.80 17.91 -27.32
N LEU A 15 13.36 16.72 -27.53
CA LEU A 15 14.17 16.39 -28.71
C LEU A 15 13.33 16.38 -30.01
N LEU A 16 12.05 16.00 -29.96
CA LEU A 16 11.14 16.11 -31.10
C LEU A 16 10.80 17.57 -31.43
N VAL A 17 10.73 18.46 -30.44
CA VAL A 17 10.59 19.92 -30.65
C VAL A 17 11.87 20.50 -31.27
N VAL A 18 13.04 20.01 -30.86
CA VAL A 18 14.37 20.35 -31.43
C VAL A 18 14.43 20.01 -32.92
N MET A 19 13.77 18.96 -33.39
CA MET A 19 13.73 18.60 -34.82
C MET A 19 13.04 19.65 -35.72
N ARG A 20 12.23 20.57 -35.16
CA ARG A 20 11.61 21.68 -35.91
C ARG A 20 12.60 22.80 -36.26
N ASP A 21 13.74 22.89 -35.58
CA ASP A 21 14.78 23.92 -35.77
C ASP A 21 16.11 23.29 -36.25
N ALA A 22 16.02 22.11 -36.89
CA ALA A 22 17.14 21.22 -37.20
C ALA A 22 18.24 21.86 -38.05
N ALA A 23 17.89 22.82 -38.92
CA ALA A 23 18.86 23.57 -39.72
C ALA A 23 19.82 24.38 -38.83
N ARG A 24 19.29 25.18 -37.88
CA ARG A 24 20.10 26.00 -36.96
C ARG A 24 20.95 25.18 -36.00
N ILE A 25 20.53 23.96 -35.67
CA ILE A 25 21.28 23.03 -34.82
C ILE A 25 22.43 22.39 -35.59
N ARG A 26 22.20 22.05 -36.87
CA ARG A 26 23.21 21.50 -37.77
C ARG A 26 24.31 22.52 -38.07
N ASP A 27 23.92 23.78 -38.24
CA ASP A 27 24.84 24.87 -38.58
C ASP A 27 25.56 25.46 -37.34
N PHE A 28 25.24 24.99 -36.14
CA PHE A 28 25.93 25.40 -34.91
C PHE A 28 27.29 24.70 -34.78
N SER A 29 28.34 25.47 -34.46
CA SER A 29 29.70 24.95 -34.30
C SER A 29 29.89 24.20 -32.97
N TRP A 30 29.53 22.92 -32.94
CA TRP A 30 29.71 22.04 -31.78
C TRP A 30 31.20 21.74 -31.51
N THR A 31 31.57 21.68 -30.22
CA THR A 31 32.93 21.33 -29.77
C THR A 31 32.86 20.19 -28.75
N VAL A 32 32.72 18.95 -29.23
CA VAL A 32 32.62 17.77 -28.35
C VAL A 32 33.98 17.53 -27.68
N ARG A 33 34.04 17.70 -26.35
CA ARG A 33 35.26 17.53 -25.54
C ARG A 33 35.01 16.53 -24.39
N PRO A 34 35.21 15.22 -24.63
CA PRO A 34 34.88 14.18 -23.65
C PRO A 34 35.57 14.36 -22.29
N GLY A 35 36.81 14.84 -22.26
CA GLY A 35 37.54 15.09 -21.01
C GLY A 35 36.84 16.11 -20.10
N ARG A 36 36.16 17.12 -20.67
CA ARG A 36 35.39 18.11 -19.88
C ARG A 36 34.09 17.51 -19.35
N LEU A 37 33.45 16.64 -20.13
CA LEU A 37 32.26 15.90 -19.68
C LEU A 37 32.61 14.95 -18.52
N LEU A 38 33.73 14.23 -18.63
CA LEU A 38 34.25 13.36 -17.55
C LEU A 38 34.60 14.17 -16.31
N ALA A 39 35.30 15.30 -16.46
CA ALA A 39 35.61 16.19 -15.34
C ALA A 39 34.33 16.74 -14.67
N GLY A 40 33.36 17.20 -15.45
CA GLY A 40 32.07 17.68 -14.94
C GLY A 40 31.32 16.58 -14.19
N THR A 41 31.27 15.37 -14.73
CA THR A 41 30.66 14.20 -14.09
C THR A 41 31.39 13.82 -12.80
N GLY A 42 32.73 13.87 -12.78
CA GLY A 42 33.53 13.63 -11.59
C GLY A 42 33.22 14.62 -10.47
N VAL A 43 33.14 15.92 -10.79
CA VAL A 43 32.72 16.96 -9.85
C VAL A 43 31.31 16.70 -9.32
N GLU A 44 30.38 16.32 -10.19
CA GLU A 44 29.00 15.99 -9.80
C GLU A 44 28.94 14.80 -8.82
N VAL A 45 29.68 13.72 -9.08
CA VAL A 45 29.73 12.54 -8.19
C VAL A 45 30.27 12.92 -6.82
N VAL A 46 31.34 13.73 -6.77
CA VAL A 46 31.88 14.24 -5.50
C VAL A 46 30.84 15.06 -4.75
N LEU A 47 30.09 15.93 -5.45
CA LEU A 47 29.05 16.77 -4.86
C LEU A 47 27.85 15.95 -4.37
N LEU A 48 27.48 14.85 -5.04
CA LEU A 48 26.44 13.94 -4.58
C LEU A 48 26.82 13.32 -3.22
N VAL A 49 28.06 12.81 -3.10
CA VAL A 49 28.56 12.25 -1.83
C VAL A 49 28.69 13.33 -0.75
N TRP A 50 29.17 14.50 -1.12
CA TRP A 50 29.27 15.68 -0.25
C TRP A 50 27.90 16.10 0.29
N THR A 51 26.87 16.06 -0.54
CA THR A 51 25.50 16.41 -0.12
C THR A 51 24.99 15.44 0.94
N VAL A 52 25.32 14.15 0.85
CA VAL A 52 25.00 13.17 1.91
C VAL A 52 25.70 13.50 3.22
N LEU A 53 26.97 13.97 3.16
CA LEU A 53 27.69 14.45 4.35
C LEU A 53 27.03 15.69 4.96
N LEU A 54 26.62 16.67 4.15
CA LEU A 54 25.91 17.85 4.65
C LEU A 54 24.56 17.49 5.26
N TRP A 55 23.81 16.61 4.61
CA TRP A 55 22.54 16.11 5.15
C TRP A 55 22.76 15.34 6.47
N SER A 56 23.84 14.56 6.61
CA SER A 56 24.13 13.89 7.88
C SER A 56 24.33 14.87 9.04
N ARG A 57 24.88 16.07 8.76
CA ARG A 57 25.02 17.13 9.76
C ARG A 57 23.68 17.78 10.12
N VAL A 58 22.73 17.83 9.19
CA VAL A 58 21.34 18.26 9.48
C VAL A 58 20.66 17.22 10.37
N LEU A 59 20.75 15.94 10.01
CA LEU A 59 20.15 14.82 10.73
C LEU A 59 20.69 14.71 12.16
N ALA A 60 22.00 14.93 12.36
CA ALA A 60 22.66 14.84 13.65
C ALA A 60 22.18 15.84 14.72
N ARG A 61 21.28 16.77 14.36
CA ARG A 61 20.67 17.72 15.29
C ARG A 61 19.22 17.38 15.66
N PHE A 62 18.73 16.23 15.23
CA PHE A 62 17.53 15.61 15.77
C PHE A 62 17.90 14.59 16.85
N ASP A 63 16.92 14.20 17.67
CA ASP A 63 17.12 13.17 18.69
C ASP A 63 17.32 11.78 18.08
N GLY A 64 18.19 10.98 18.71
CA GLY A 64 18.48 9.60 18.32
C GLY A 64 19.93 9.36 17.87
N PRO A 65 20.27 8.11 17.56
CA PRO A 65 21.64 7.75 17.19
C PRO A 65 22.00 8.23 15.79
N ASN A 66 23.28 8.57 15.59
CA ASN A 66 23.81 8.96 14.29
C ASN A 66 24.17 7.72 13.44
N PRO A 67 23.53 7.50 12.28
CA PRO A 67 23.83 6.33 11.46
C PRO A 67 25.22 6.39 10.84
N ARG A 68 25.78 5.22 10.55
CA ARG A 68 27.03 5.09 9.76
C ARG A 68 26.84 5.72 8.38
N PHE A 69 27.86 6.39 7.86
CA PHE A 69 27.81 7.08 6.56
C PHE A 69 27.36 6.18 5.39
N ARG A 70 27.79 4.90 5.38
CA ARG A 70 27.33 3.92 4.39
C ARG A 70 25.82 3.67 4.43
N ALA A 71 25.20 3.72 5.61
CA ALA A 71 23.75 3.61 5.75
C ALA A 71 23.04 4.85 5.19
N LEU A 72 23.60 6.04 5.43
CA LEU A 72 23.09 7.31 4.89
C LEU A 72 23.17 7.36 3.36
N LEU A 73 24.26 6.87 2.76
CA LEU A 73 24.35 6.73 1.29
C LEU A 73 23.22 5.84 0.74
N ARG A 74 22.92 4.70 1.41
CA ARG A 74 21.81 3.83 0.99
C ARG A 74 20.45 4.52 1.08
N VAL A 75 20.20 5.27 2.16
CA VAL A 75 18.97 6.05 2.33
C VAL A 75 18.86 7.09 1.21
N TRP A 76 19.90 7.91 1.05
CA TRP A 76 19.95 8.99 0.08
C TRP A 76 19.63 8.54 -1.34
N PHE A 77 20.35 7.53 -1.85
CA PHE A 77 20.13 7.09 -3.22
C PHE A 77 18.76 6.43 -3.41
N ARG A 78 18.21 5.73 -2.41
CA ARG A 78 16.84 5.18 -2.48
C ARG A 78 15.78 6.29 -2.49
N THR A 79 15.92 7.31 -1.63
CA THR A 79 15.01 8.46 -1.59
C THR A 79 15.09 9.32 -2.85
N THR A 80 16.29 9.46 -3.42
CA THR A 80 16.50 10.21 -4.68
C THR A 80 15.81 9.51 -5.85
N LEU A 81 15.79 8.19 -5.91
CA LEU A 81 15.03 7.46 -6.94
C LEU A 81 13.52 7.57 -6.75
N ALA A 82 13.04 7.69 -5.52
CA ALA A 82 11.62 7.86 -5.21
C ALA A 82 11.06 9.21 -5.70
N LYS A 83 11.90 10.24 -5.90
CA LYS A 83 11.46 11.58 -6.38
C LYS A 83 10.86 11.57 -7.79
N TYR A 84 11.13 10.52 -8.56
CA TYR A 84 10.59 10.33 -9.90
C TYR A 84 9.21 9.68 -9.92
N LEU A 85 8.70 9.19 -8.79
CA LEU A 85 7.33 8.68 -8.70
C LEU A 85 6.32 9.84 -8.80
N PRO A 86 5.13 9.64 -9.39
CA PRO A 86 4.12 10.70 -9.46
C PRO A 86 3.71 11.23 -8.08
N GLY A 87 3.92 12.54 -7.84
CA GLY A 87 3.69 13.20 -6.55
C GLY A 87 4.98 13.45 -5.76
N SER A 88 5.06 14.57 -5.02
CA SER A 88 6.29 15.01 -4.33
C SER A 88 6.55 14.34 -2.98
N VAL A 89 5.64 13.50 -2.48
CA VAL A 89 5.69 12.92 -1.13
C VAL A 89 6.57 11.67 -1.00
N TRP A 90 6.81 10.94 -2.10
CA TRP A 90 7.48 9.63 -2.08
C TRP A 90 8.89 9.59 -1.48
N PRO A 91 9.76 10.61 -1.66
CA PRO A 91 11.05 10.65 -0.97
C PRO A 91 10.90 10.62 0.56
N LEU A 92 9.90 11.33 1.09
CA LEU A 92 9.62 11.37 2.53
C LEU A 92 9.06 10.03 3.03
N VAL A 93 8.16 9.41 2.27
CA VAL A 93 7.62 8.08 2.56
C VAL A 93 8.73 7.02 2.58
N THR A 94 9.61 7.07 1.59
CA THR A 94 10.77 6.17 1.49
C THR A 94 11.71 6.35 2.67
N ALA A 95 12.01 7.61 3.05
CA ALA A 95 12.80 7.92 4.22
C ALA A 95 12.16 7.36 5.51
N ALA A 96 10.85 7.56 5.70
CA ALA A 96 10.13 7.06 6.88
C ALA A 96 10.19 5.52 6.99
N GLY A 97 9.99 4.80 5.88
CA GLY A 97 10.06 3.34 5.85
C GLY A 97 11.46 2.80 6.21
N MET A 98 12.51 3.52 5.80
CA MET A 98 13.90 3.13 6.05
C MET A 98 14.43 3.51 7.44
N ALA A 99 13.70 4.32 8.21
CA ALA A 99 14.19 4.83 9.50
C ALA A 99 14.53 3.69 10.48
N SER A 100 13.68 2.67 10.54
CA SER A 100 13.89 1.47 11.35
C SER A 100 15.10 0.64 10.91
N GLU A 101 15.46 0.62 9.62
CA GLU A 101 16.64 -0.12 9.11
C GLU A 101 17.97 0.46 9.63
N ILE A 102 17.97 1.74 10.00
CA ILE A 102 19.18 2.48 10.40
C ILE A 102 19.13 2.96 11.85
N GLY A 103 18.11 2.55 12.61
CA GLY A 103 17.93 2.90 14.02
C GLY A 103 17.56 4.37 14.28
N VAL A 104 17.00 5.08 13.30
CA VAL A 104 16.61 6.49 13.43
C VAL A 104 15.09 6.60 13.60
N SER A 105 14.66 7.68 14.25
CA SER A 105 13.24 8.01 14.40
C SER A 105 12.51 8.13 13.04
N PRO A 106 11.33 7.50 12.88
CA PRO A 106 10.53 7.55 11.65
C PRO A 106 9.90 8.92 11.36
N VAL A 107 10.04 9.88 12.28
CA VAL A 107 9.69 11.29 12.07
C VAL A 107 10.90 12.17 11.82
N ALA A 108 12.01 11.93 12.53
CA ALA A 108 13.23 12.73 12.39
C ALA A 108 13.87 12.55 11.01
N LEU A 109 13.87 11.32 10.48
CA LEU A 109 14.52 11.04 9.20
C LEU A 109 13.83 11.79 8.04
N PRO A 110 12.50 11.71 7.84
CA PRO A 110 11.82 12.57 6.86
C PRO A 110 11.96 14.07 7.14
N ALA A 111 11.86 14.52 8.39
CA ALA A 111 12.03 15.93 8.74
C ALA A 111 13.42 16.47 8.36
N SER A 112 14.47 15.64 8.49
CA SER A 112 15.82 16.00 8.04
C SER A 112 15.92 16.19 6.52
N PHE A 113 15.11 15.47 5.74
CA PHE A 113 15.01 15.68 4.28
C PHE A 113 14.30 16.98 3.93
N VAL A 114 13.26 17.34 4.69
CA VAL A 114 12.59 18.65 4.54
C VAL A 114 13.60 19.77 4.78
N LEU A 115 14.33 19.72 5.89
CA LEU A 115 15.36 20.73 6.19
C LEU A 115 16.49 20.74 5.17
N HIS A 116 16.97 19.57 4.74
CA HIS A 116 17.96 19.47 3.66
C HIS A 116 17.46 20.14 2.37
N ALA A 117 16.21 19.91 1.98
CA ALA A 117 15.63 20.53 0.81
C ALA A 117 15.51 22.06 0.98
N THR A 118 15.12 22.53 2.16
CA THR A 118 15.10 23.96 2.51
C THR A 118 16.49 24.59 2.36
N PHE A 119 17.53 24.00 2.94
CA PHE A 119 18.90 24.50 2.79
C PHE A 119 19.40 24.45 1.34
N THR A 120 19.03 23.42 0.59
CA THR A 120 19.39 23.29 -0.83
C THR A 120 18.77 24.41 -1.66
N VAL A 121 17.48 24.73 -1.46
CA VAL A 121 16.80 25.83 -2.17
C VAL A 121 17.36 27.19 -1.76
N MET A 122 17.62 27.42 -0.48
CA MET A 122 18.24 28.66 0.00
C MET A 122 19.64 28.85 -0.61
N GLY A 123 20.48 27.81 -0.58
CA GLY A 123 21.82 27.84 -1.18
C GLY A 123 21.77 28.10 -2.69
N ALA A 124 20.87 27.43 -3.41
CA ALA A 124 20.65 27.68 -4.84
C ALA A 124 20.20 29.13 -5.10
N GLY A 125 19.26 29.64 -4.30
CA GLY A 125 18.74 31.00 -4.41
C GLY A 125 19.81 32.07 -4.20
N VAL A 126 20.71 31.86 -3.23
CA VAL A 126 21.86 32.74 -3.00
C VAL A 126 22.79 32.75 -4.23
N VAL A 127 23.14 31.58 -4.77
CA VAL A 127 23.99 31.48 -5.97
C VAL A 127 23.32 32.09 -7.20
N ALA A 128 22.02 31.86 -7.38
CA ALA A 128 21.22 32.45 -8.45
C ALA A 128 21.18 33.99 -8.35
N GLY A 129 20.90 34.53 -7.15
CA GLY A 129 20.88 35.98 -6.90
C GLY A 129 22.25 36.63 -7.11
N ALA A 130 23.32 35.95 -6.71
CA ALA A 130 24.69 36.45 -6.85
C ALA A 130 25.23 36.37 -8.29
N LEU A 131 24.89 35.32 -9.05
CA LEU A 131 25.54 35.02 -10.33
C LEU A 131 24.65 35.12 -11.57
N ALA A 132 23.32 35.03 -11.43
CA ALA A 132 22.38 35.16 -12.55
C ALA A 132 21.86 36.60 -12.69
N ALA A 133 21.45 37.23 -11.57
CA ALA A 133 20.82 38.55 -11.57
C ALA A 133 21.72 39.67 -12.16
N PRO A 134 23.05 39.71 -11.91
CA PRO A 134 23.92 40.74 -12.48
C PRO A 134 23.99 40.74 -14.01
N ALA A 135 23.82 39.58 -14.66
CA ALA A 135 23.96 39.41 -16.10
C ALA A 135 22.66 39.68 -16.90
N GLN A 136 21.52 39.84 -16.21
CA GLN A 136 20.22 40.17 -16.80
C GLN A 136 19.77 41.60 -16.48
N LEU A 137 20.13 42.15 -15.30
CA LEU A 137 19.80 43.53 -14.90
C LEU A 137 20.72 44.62 -15.45
N ALA A 138 21.82 44.27 -16.14
CA ALA A 138 22.72 45.25 -16.78
C ALA A 138 22.05 46.11 -17.88
N ARG A 139 20.75 45.94 -18.15
CA ARG A 139 19.96 46.85 -19.01
C ARG A 139 19.04 47.82 -18.24
N SER A 140 18.92 47.74 -16.91
CA SER A 140 17.93 48.55 -16.16
C SER A 140 18.29 48.96 -14.71
N GLY A 141 19.50 48.70 -14.19
CA GLY A 141 19.90 49.22 -12.87
C GLY A 141 21.05 48.44 -12.22
N PRO A 142 21.61 48.91 -11.09
CA PRO A 142 22.81 48.28 -10.52
C PRO A 142 22.52 46.85 -10.03
N PRO A 143 23.41 45.88 -10.34
CA PRO A 143 23.21 44.45 -10.16
C PRO A 143 23.18 43.94 -8.70
N LEU A 144 23.24 44.83 -7.72
CA LEU A 144 23.38 44.50 -6.30
C LEU A 144 22.07 44.06 -5.62
N TRP A 145 20.90 44.49 -6.10
CA TRP A 145 19.64 44.33 -5.35
C TRP A 145 19.17 42.88 -5.20
N GLY A 146 19.40 42.01 -6.19
CA GLY A 146 18.99 40.59 -6.13
C GLY A 146 19.81 39.78 -5.12
N ALA A 147 21.13 40.00 -5.07
CA ALA A 147 22.01 39.39 -4.08
C ALA A 147 21.79 39.99 -2.67
N LEU A 148 21.56 41.31 -2.59
CA LEU A 148 21.24 42.01 -1.34
C LEU A 148 19.88 41.62 -0.74
N ALA A 149 18.92 41.13 -1.53
CA ALA A 149 17.64 40.62 -1.02
C ALA A 149 17.70 39.11 -0.68
N ALA A 150 18.42 38.31 -1.49
CA ALA A 150 18.47 36.85 -1.33
C ALA A 150 19.25 36.42 -0.07
N LEU A 151 20.33 37.12 0.29
CA LEU A 151 21.14 36.78 1.47
C LEU A 151 20.42 37.04 2.81
N PRO A 152 19.79 38.20 3.05
CA PRO A 152 18.98 38.42 4.25
C PRO A 152 17.76 37.50 4.32
N ALA A 153 17.08 37.24 3.20
CA ALA A 153 15.95 36.31 3.16
C ALA A 153 16.38 34.88 3.51
N ALA A 154 17.49 34.40 2.94
CA ALA A 154 18.06 33.09 3.27
C ALA A 154 18.52 33.02 4.74
N ALA A 155 19.07 34.11 5.29
CA ALA A 155 19.42 34.16 6.71
C ALA A 155 18.15 34.04 7.59
N VAL A 156 17.11 34.82 7.34
CA VAL A 156 15.83 34.73 8.08
C VAL A 156 15.23 33.34 8.00
N LEU A 157 15.21 32.74 6.80
CA LEU A 157 14.69 31.38 6.58
C LEU A 157 15.54 30.30 7.26
N ALA A 158 16.85 30.51 7.39
CA ALA A 158 17.76 29.64 8.13
C ALA A 158 17.62 29.76 9.66
N HIS A 159 16.76 30.65 10.18
CA HIS A 159 16.58 30.77 11.63
C HIS A 159 16.04 29.47 12.24
N PRO A 160 16.63 28.93 13.33
CA PRO A 160 16.15 27.70 13.96
C PRO A 160 14.66 27.70 14.30
N ALA A 161 14.11 28.86 14.69
CA ALA A 161 12.67 29.00 14.93
C ALA A 161 11.83 28.85 13.64
N VAL A 162 12.31 29.36 12.51
CA VAL A 162 11.63 29.21 11.20
C VAL A 162 11.76 27.77 10.70
N LEU A 163 12.95 27.19 10.79
CA LEU A 163 13.19 25.78 10.43
C LEU A 163 12.30 24.82 11.25
N ASN A 164 12.20 25.03 12.56
CA ASN A 164 11.31 24.22 13.41
C ASN A 164 9.82 24.47 13.13
N ARG A 165 9.41 25.69 12.75
CA ARG A 165 8.04 25.95 12.28
C ARG A 165 7.74 25.18 10.99
N LEU A 166 8.67 25.13 10.04
CA LEU A 166 8.52 24.36 8.80
C LEU A 166 8.40 22.85 9.07
N VAL A 167 9.26 22.32 9.95
CA VAL A 167 9.14 20.92 10.43
C VAL A 167 7.79 20.70 11.10
N GLY A 168 7.33 21.65 11.92
CA GLY A 168 6.01 21.61 12.56
C GLY A 168 4.85 21.60 11.57
N VAL A 169 4.89 22.41 10.51
CA VAL A 169 3.87 22.41 9.45
C VAL A 169 3.87 21.07 8.70
N ALA A 170 5.04 20.54 8.35
CA ALA A 170 5.16 19.23 7.73
C ALA A 170 4.68 18.08 8.65
N ALA A 171 4.94 18.20 9.95
CA ALA A 171 4.48 17.24 10.97
C ALA A 171 2.95 17.32 11.18
N ARG A 172 2.35 18.51 11.11
CA ARG A 172 0.89 18.71 11.15
C ARG A 172 0.19 18.07 9.96
N LEU A 173 0.78 18.17 8.77
CA LEU A 173 0.27 17.46 7.58
C LEU A 173 0.26 15.94 7.79
N THR A 174 1.19 15.41 8.58
CA THR A 174 1.30 13.98 8.90
C THR A 174 0.67 13.59 10.24
N ARG A 175 0.03 14.53 10.96
CA ARG A 175 -0.53 14.36 12.32
C ARG A 175 0.44 13.68 13.31
N ARG A 176 1.75 13.91 13.16
CA ARG A 176 2.76 13.40 14.06
C ARG A 176 3.30 14.51 14.96
N GLU A 177 3.80 14.13 16.13
CA GLU A 177 4.59 15.06 16.95
C GLU A 177 5.79 15.55 16.13
N ALA A 178 5.95 16.87 16.09
CA ALA A 178 7.00 17.50 15.31
C ALA A 178 8.35 17.22 15.98
N PRO A 179 9.27 16.49 15.32
CA PRO A 179 10.59 16.31 15.88
C PRO A 179 11.28 17.66 15.95
N ARG A 180 11.94 17.94 17.08
CA ARG A 180 12.63 19.22 17.26
C ARG A 180 14.03 19.14 16.66
N TRP A 181 14.39 20.14 15.87
CA TRP A 181 15.75 20.34 15.39
C TRP A 181 16.51 21.24 16.37
N HIS A 182 17.56 20.70 16.98
CA HIS A 182 18.37 21.32 18.03
C HIS A 182 19.56 22.15 17.51
N GLY A 183 19.59 22.48 16.22
CA GLY A 183 20.65 23.29 15.65
C GLY A 183 20.58 24.75 16.12
N ARG A 184 21.74 25.35 16.39
CA ARG A 184 21.85 26.77 16.74
C ARG A 184 21.90 27.60 15.47
N TRP A 185 21.69 28.91 15.60
CA TRP A 185 21.82 29.85 14.47
C TRP A 185 23.15 29.73 13.73
N ARG A 186 24.26 29.57 14.48
CA ARG A 186 25.61 29.36 13.90
C ARG A 186 25.70 28.08 13.06
N ASP A 187 25.02 27.03 13.49
CA ASP A 187 24.98 25.75 12.76
C ASP A 187 24.17 25.90 11.47
N ALA A 188 23.04 26.60 11.53
CA ALA A 188 22.21 26.88 10.36
C ALA A 188 22.91 27.80 9.34
N ALA A 189 23.62 28.83 9.81
CA ALA A 189 24.42 29.72 8.97
C ALA A 189 25.58 28.97 8.29
N LEU A 190 26.32 28.14 9.03
CA LEU A 190 27.39 27.31 8.46
C LEU A 190 26.83 26.34 7.41
N LEU A 191 25.71 25.66 7.72
CA LEU A 191 25.04 24.78 6.75
C LEU A 191 24.67 25.57 5.49
N LEU A 192 24.02 26.73 5.62
CA LEU A 192 23.66 27.56 4.47
C LEU A 192 24.88 27.92 3.59
N VAL A 193 26.01 28.31 4.19
CA VAL A 193 27.26 28.58 3.45
C VAL A 193 27.75 27.34 2.70
N LEU A 194 27.74 26.17 3.35
CA LEU A 194 28.19 24.93 2.73
C LEU A 194 27.23 24.45 1.62
N TYR A 195 25.92 24.66 1.77
CA TYR A 195 24.94 24.39 0.72
C TYR A 195 25.08 25.37 -0.45
N ALA A 196 25.35 26.66 -0.21
CA ALA A 196 25.66 27.62 -1.27
C ALA A 196 26.96 27.24 -2.02
N ALA A 197 28.02 26.84 -1.30
CA ALA A 197 29.25 26.36 -1.91
C ALA A 197 29.03 25.09 -2.77
N THR A 198 28.14 24.19 -2.32
CA THR A 198 27.72 23.02 -3.10
C THR A 198 27.07 23.43 -4.43
N TRP A 199 26.25 24.48 -4.42
CA TRP A 199 25.63 25.02 -5.63
C TRP A 199 26.60 25.73 -6.57
N VAL A 200 27.64 26.39 -6.04
CA VAL A 200 28.77 26.85 -6.86
C VAL A 200 29.44 25.67 -7.54
N GLY A 201 29.69 24.58 -6.82
CA GLY A 201 30.22 23.32 -7.36
C GLY A 201 29.34 22.75 -8.48
N TYR A 202 28.02 22.67 -8.29
CA TYR A 202 27.10 22.22 -9.35
C TYR A 202 27.11 23.17 -10.55
N GLY A 203 27.35 24.46 -10.32
CA GLY A 203 27.55 25.45 -11.37
C GLY A 203 28.83 25.23 -12.19
N VAL A 204 29.93 24.85 -11.53
CA VAL A 204 31.19 24.44 -12.21
C VAL A 204 30.97 23.17 -13.01
N ALA A 205 30.33 22.15 -12.43
CA ALA A 205 30.00 20.91 -13.13
C ALA A 205 29.13 21.16 -14.37
N PHE A 206 28.10 21.99 -14.24
CA PHE A 206 27.25 22.40 -15.36
C PHE A 206 28.02 23.20 -16.42
N SER A 207 28.91 24.09 -16.01
CA SER A 207 29.74 24.86 -16.95
C SER A 207 30.70 23.97 -17.73
N LEU A 208 31.30 22.97 -17.08
CA LEU A 208 32.12 21.94 -17.72
C LEU A 208 31.30 21.09 -18.70
N PHE A 209 30.08 20.70 -18.32
CA PHE A 209 29.14 20.00 -19.18
C PHE A 209 28.81 20.84 -20.44
N VAL A 210 28.38 22.09 -20.29
CA VAL A 210 28.07 22.97 -21.43
C VAL A 210 29.31 23.18 -22.30
N SER A 211 30.47 23.43 -21.68
CA SER A 211 31.76 23.63 -22.36
C SER A 211 32.32 22.35 -22.99
N SER A 212 31.68 21.20 -22.76
CA SER A 212 31.97 19.92 -23.42
C SER A 212 31.18 19.71 -24.70
N LEU A 213 30.13 20.51 -24.92
CA LEU A 213 29.26 20.44 -26.10
C LEU A 213 29.44 21.67 -26.99
N ALA A 214 29.59 22.85 -26.39
CA ALA A 214 29.65 24.13 -27.11
C ALA A 214 30.89 24.95 -26.74
N PRO A 215 31.37 25.82 -27.66
CA PRO A 215 32.50 26.71 -27.40
C PRO A 215 32.07 27.84 -26.45
N VAL A 216 32.40 27.70 -25.18
CA VAL A 216 32.11 28.70 -24.14
C VAL A 216 33.41 29.19 -23.49
N SER A 217 33.55 30.51 -23.37
CA SER A 217 34.66 31.13 -22.64
C SER A 217 34.50 30.93 -21.12
N PRO A 218 35.59 30.65 -20.37
CA PRO A 218 35.54 30.54 -18.90
C PRO A 218 34.90 31.74 -18.19
N GLY A 219 34.96 32.94 -18.78
CA GLY A 219 34.29 34.14 -18.23
C GLY A 219 32.76 34.03 -18.14
N LEU A 220 32.14 33.10 -18.88
CA LEU A 220 30.70 32.84 -18.81
C LEU A 220 30.29 31.80 -17.75
N TRP A 221 31.26 31.13 -17.11
CA TRP A 221 30.97 30.08 -16.13
C TRP A 221 30.19 30.57 -14.90
N PRO A 222 30.48 31.75 -14.32
CA PRO A 222 29.65 32.27 -13.23
C PRO A 222 28.18 32.45 -13.65
N ARG A 223 27.94 32.97 -14.86
CA ARG A 223 26.58 33.12 -15.40
C ARG A 223 25.89 31.77 -15.56
N LEU A 224 26.58 30.77 -16.12
CA LEU A 224 26.04 29.42 -16.29
C LEU A 224 25.73 28.76 -14.92
N ALA A 225 26.57 29.00 -13.91
CA ALA A 225 26.32 28.57 -12.54
C ALA A 225 25.04 29.19 -11.97
N GLY A 226 24.87 30.51 -12.12
CA GLY A 226 23.65 31.20 -11.70
C GLY A 226 22.40 30.72 -12.44
N VAL A 227 22.49 30.52 -13.76
CA VAL A 227 21.39 30.00 -14.59
C VAL A 227 20.97 28.59 -14.14
N ASN A 228 21.93 27.70 -13.89
CA ASN A 228 21.63 26.35 -13.39
C ASN A 228 20.94 26.38 -12.02
N ALA A 229 21.44 27.23 -11.10
CA ALA A 229 20.85 27.39 -9.77
C ALA A 229 19.41 27.95 -9.86
N LEU A 230 19.17 28.98 -10.67
CA LEU A 230 17.84 29.58 -10.84
C LEU A 230 16.85 28.59 -11.46
N ALA A 231 17.27 27.84 -12.48
CA ALA A 231 16.42 26.84 -13.10
C ALA A 231 16.09 25.66 -12.17
N PHE A 232 17.01 25.29 -11.27
CA PHE A 232 16.70 24.33 -10.20
C PHE A 232 15.63 24.86 -9.26
N VAL A 233 15.75 26.11 -8.80
CA VAL A 233 14.74 26.72 -7.91
C VAL A 233 13.36 26.73 -8.59
N ALA A 234 13.29 27.12 -9.87
CA ALA A 234 12.05 27.07 -10.65
C ALA A 234 11.45 25.65 -10.72
N GLY A 235 12.28 24.64 -10.98
CA GLY A 235 11.86 23.23 -11.01
C GLY A 235 11.44 22.71 -9.63
N PHE A 236 12.06 23.17 -8.55
CA PHE A 236 11.74 22.76 -7.19
C PHE A 236 10.39 23.34 -6.70
N VAL A 237 10.12 24.61 -7.02
CA VAL A 237 8.85 25.27 -6.67
C VAL A 237 7.66 24.68 -7.43
N ALA A 238 7.89 24.08 -8.60
CA ALA A 238 6.87 23.36 -9.36
C ALA A 238 6.52 21.99 -8.73
N VAL A 239 5.89 22.02 -7.55
CA VAL A 239 5.52 20.82 -6.77
C VAL A 239 4.58 19.85 -7.50
N PHE A 240 3.89 20.30 -8.54
CA PHE A 240 3.02 19.49 -9.41
C PHE A 240 3.81 18.66 -10.44
N ALA A 241 5.08 18.99 -10.69
CA ALA A 241 5.94 18.32 -11.66
C ALA A 241 6.93 17.38 -10.94
N PRO A 242 6.81 16.04 -11.07
CA PRO A 242 7.72 15.09 -10.41
C PRO A 242 9.19 15.36 -10.74
N GLY A 243 9.99 15.66 -9.72
CA GLY A 243 11.40 16.03 -9.89
C GLY A 243 11.64 17.25 -10.79
N GLY A 244 10.68 18.18 -10.87
CA GLY A 244 10.73 19.41 -11.66
C GLY A 244 10.66 19.22 -13.18
N ILE A 245 10.17 18.05 -13.63
CA ILE A 245 10.16 17.64 -15.04
C ILE A 245 9.47 18.69 -15.94
N GLY A 246 10.15 19.11 -17.00
CA GLY A 246 9.63 20.08 -17.97
C GLY A 246 9.80 21.53 -17.52
N VAL A 247 9.56 21.84 -16.24
CA VAL A 247 9.68 23.22 -15.72
C VAL A 247 11.15 23.65 -15.61
N ARG A 248 12.03 22.79 -15.09
CA ARG A 248 13.46 23.10 -15.00
C ARG A 248 14.07 23.29 -16.39
N GLU A 249 13.72 22.43 -17.34
CA GLU A 249 14.24 22.48 -18.71
C GLU A 249 13.72 23.70 -19.48
N ALA A 250 12.45 24.07 -19.29
CA ALA A 250 11.89 25.31 -19.83
C ALA A 250 12.60 26.54 -19.25
N ALA A 251 12.81 26.57 -17.92
CA ALA A 251 13.54 27.65 -17.25
C ALA A 251 14.98 27.76 -17.78
N LEU A 252 15.72 26.64 -17.88
CA LEU A 252 17.06 26.61 -18.49
C LEU A 252 17.04 27.16 -19.92
N THR A 253 16.07 26.75 -20.74
CA THR A 253 15.95 27.18 -22.14
C THR A 253 15.77 28.69 -22.26
N VAL A 254 14.92 29.28 -21.40
CA VAL A 254 14.70 30.74 -21.36
C VAL A 254 15.95 31.46 -20.87
N LEU A 255 16.55 30.99 -19.77
CA LEU A 255 17.69 31.64 -19.13
C LEU A 255 18.99 31.56 -19.96
N LEU A 256 19.11 30.57 -20.85
CA LEU A 256 20.21 30.45 -21.80
C LEU A 256 20.03 31.29 -23.07
N LEU A 257 18.90 31.99 -23.25
CA LEU A 257 18.64 32.88 -24.41
C LEU A 257 19.82 33.81 -24.76
N PRO A 258 20.51 34.43 -23.78
CA PRO A 258 21.60 35.35 -24.08
C PRO A 258 22.93 34.66 -24.44
N VAL A 259 23.00 33.34 -24.37
CA VAL A 259 24.24 32.56 -24.53
C VAL A 259 24.21 31.69 -25.78
N PHE A 260 23.04 31.11 -26.12
CA PHE A 260 22.91 30.20 -27.27
C PHE A 260 21.66 30.51 -28.10
N PRO A 261 21.68 30.26 -29.42
CA PRO A 261 20.53 30.50 -30.28
C PRO A 261 19.46 29.39 -30.20
N GLY A 262 18.21 29.73 -30.51
CA GLY A 262 17.15 28.79 -30.94
C GLY A 262 17.11 27.42 -30.25
N GLY A 263 17.04 26.36 -31.05
CA GLY A 263 17.03 24.95 -30.61
C GLY A 263 18.28 24.44 -29.87
N VAL A 264 19.43 25.14 -29.93
CA VAL A 264 20.67 24.74 -29.20
C VAL A 264 20.44 24.78 -27.68
N ARG A 265 19.68 25.76 -27.20
CA ARG A 265 19.34 25.89 -25.76
C ARG A 265 18.49 24.74 -25.26
N VAL A 266 17.51 24.33 -26.08
CA VAL A 266 16.61 23.22 -25.78
C VAL A 266 17.40 21.93 -25.70
N LEU A 267 18.34 21.72 -26.63
CA LEU A 267 19.20 20.55 -26.64
C LEU A 267 20.14 20.52 -25.42
N ILE A 268 20.77 21.64 -25.06
CA ILE A 268 21.62 21.74 -23.85
C ILE A 268 20.79 21.46 -22.59
N ALA A 269 19.58 22.01 -22.47
CA ALA A 269 18.70 21.77 -21.34
C ALA A 269 18.32 20.29 -21.21
N ALA A 270 17.88 19.66 -22.31
CA ALA A 270 17.53 18.24 -22.35
C ALA A 270 18.73 17.33 -22.06
N ALA A 271 19.88 17.59 -22.70
CA ALA A 271 21.10 16.82 -22.49
C ALA A 271 21.62 16.92 -21.05
N SER A 272 21.50 18.09 -20.42
CA SER A 272 21.87 18.27 -19.01
C SER A 272 21.02 17.40 -18.07
N ARG A 273 19.73 17.18 -18.40
CA ARG A 273 18.85 16.33 -17.61
C ARG A 273 19.23 14.86 -17.74
N LEU A 274 19.51 14.41 -18.97
CA LEU A 274 19.96 13.04 -19.22
C LEU A 274 21.29 12.76 -18.50
N TRP A 275 22.20 13.73 -18.52
CA TRP A 275 23.47 13.65 -17.81
C TRP A 275 23.28 13.48 -16.29
N LEU A 276 22.52 14.37 -15.63
CA LEU A 276 22.25 14.28 -14.19
C LEU A 276 21.54 12.98 -13.79
N VAL A 277 20.50 12.59 -14.55
CA VAL A 277 19.77 11.34 -14.29
C VAL A 277 20.70 10.14 -14.45
N GLY A 278 21.57 10.16 -15.46
CA GLY A 278 22.59 9.14 -15.68
C GLY A 278 23.54 9.01 -14.48
N THR A 279 24.06 10.13 -13.99
CA THR A 279 24.96 10.17 -12.82
C THR A 279 24.26 9.64 -11.56
N GLU A 280 23.03 10.05 -11.30
CA GLU A 280 22.24 9.58 -10.14
C GLU A 280 21.94 8.08 -10.20
N LEU A 281 21.59 7.56 -11.39
CA LEU A 281 21.33 6.14 -11.59
C LEU A 281 22.61 5.31 -11.43
N ALA A 282 23.74 5.77 -11.97
CA ALA A 282 25.02 5.10 -11.83
C ALA A 282 25.50 5.07 -10.38
N GLY A 283 25.40 6.21 -9.66
CA GLY A 283 25.71 6.29 -8.23
C GLY A 283 24.81 5.39 -7.38
N GLY A 284 23.51 5.37 -7.69
CA GLY A 284 22.55 4.46 -7.07
C GLY A 284 22.91 3.00 -7.30
N ALA A 285 23.22 2.62 -8.55
CA ALA A 285 23.64 1.26 -8.90
C ALA A 285 24.89 0.82 -8.14
N LEU A 286 25.90 1.69 -8.04
CA LEU A 286 27.14 1.43 -7.33
C LEU A 286 26.90 1.23 -5.82
N VAL A 287 26.22 2.17 -5.16
CA VAL A 287 25.94 2.10 -3.71
C VAL A 287 25.05 0.91 -3.37
N MET A 288 24.16 0.50 -4.28
CA MET A 288 23.33 -0.67 -4.10
C MET A 288 24.07 -1.99 -4.42
N GLY A 289 25.10 -1.97 -5.27
CA GLY A 289 25.97 -3.11 -5.55
C GLY A 289 26.92 -3.45 -4.37
N LEU A 290 27.30 -2.45 -3.57
CA LEU A 290 28.09 -2.66 -2.36
C LEU A 290 27.27 -3.44 -1.30
N ARG A 291 27.57 -4.74 -1.15
CA ARG A 291 26.97 -5.61 -0.13
C ARG A 291 27.30 -5.07 1.27
N GLY A 292 26.31 -4.48 1.94
CA GLY A 292 26.34 -4.25 3.38
C GLY A 292 25.78 -5.48 4.09
N GLY A 293 26.56 -6.04 5.02
CA GLY A 293 26.26 -7.27 5.75
C GLY A 293 24.90 -7.28 6.46
N ASP A 294 24.38 -8.50 6.53
CA ASP A 294 23.35 -9.06 7.41
C ASP A 294 21.97 -8.41 7.45
N VAL A 295 21.09 -8.93 6.58
CA VAL A 295 19.68 -9.17 6.92
C VAL A 295 19.27 -10.51 6.29
N ALA A 296 18.85 -11.42 7.16
CA ALA A 296 18.49 -12.82 6.90
C ALA A 296 17.87 -13.08 5.52
N THR A 297 18.45 -14.05 4.83
CA THR A 297 17.81 -14.84 3.79
C THR A 297 16.51 -15.41 4.38
N PRO A 298 15.36 -15.39 3.66
CA PRO A 298 14.21 -16.19 4.09
C PRO A 298 14.66 -17.64 4.29
N PRO A 299 14.09 -18.36 5.28
CA PRO A 299 14.49 -19.73 5.53
C PRO A 299 14.38 -20.54 4.24
N ALA A 300 15.38 -21.38 4.00
CA ALA A 300 15.35 -22.33 2.91
C ALA A 300 14.05 -23.14 2.99
N LEU A 301 13.39 -23.32 1.84
CA LEU A 301 12.25 -24.23 1.68
C LEU A 301 12.54 -25.51 2.46
N VAL A 302 11.71 -25.79 3.47
CA VAL A 302 11.75 -27.05 4.20
C VAL A 302 11.62 -28.17 3.16
N PRO A 303 12.57 -29.13 3.12
CA PRO A 303 12.48 -30.22 2.15
C PRO A 303 11.18 -31.00 2.39
N ALA A 304 10.54 -31.42 1.28
CA ALA A 304 9.32 -32.20 1.33
C ALA A 304 9.49 -33.41 2.28
N PRO A 305 8.51 -33.69 3.17
CA PRO A 305 8.62 -34.84 4.06
C PRO A 305 8.64 -36.13 3.25
N ARG A 306 9.58 -37.01 3.58
CA ARG A 306 9.63 -38.38 3.03
C ARG A 306 8.35 -39.13 3.43
N PRO A 307 7.78 -39.97 2.56
CA PRO A 307 6.60 -40.76 2.90
C PRO A 307 6.94 -41.75 4.01
N GLY A 308 6.18 -41.68 5.11
CA GLY A 308 6.20 -42.67 6.19
C GLY A 308 7.02 -42.32 7.43
N VAL A 309 6.69 -41.25 8.17
CA VAL A 309 7.06 -41.11 9.59
C VAL A 309 5.98 -40.29 10.34
N VAL A 310 5.45 -40.88 11.43
CA VAL A 310 4.89 -40.28 12.65
C VAL A 310 4.58 -38.78 12.56
N ARG A 311 3.28 -38.41 12.54
CA ARG A 311 2.74 -37.02 12.58
C ARG A 311 3.57 -36.12 13.55
N PRO A 312 3.97 -34.89 13.23
CA PRO A 312 4.68 -34.04 14.18
C PRO A 312 3.83 -33.71 15.43
N PRO A 313 4.44 -33.29 16.56
CA PRO A 313 3.69 -32.72 17.69
C PRO A 313 2.85 -31.51 17.24
N PRO A 314 1.75 -31.18 17.93
CA PRO A 314 0.95 -30.02 17.58
C PRO A 314 1.82 -28.75 17.67
N PRO A 315 1.70 -27.82 16.70
CA PRO A 315 2.44 -26.57 16.76
C PRO A 315 2.09 -25.81 18.05
N PRO A 316 3.04 -25.11 18.69
CA PRO A 316 2.73 -24.27 19.84
C PRO A 316 1.67 -23.20 19.48
N GLY A 317 0.78 -22.88 20.43
CA GLY A 317 -0.30 -21.90 20.25
C GLY A 317 -1.60 -22.45 19.66
N VAL A 318 -1.90 -23.74 19.87
CA VAL A 318 -3.21 -24.32 19.54
C VAL A 318 -4.12 -24.30 20.76
N SER A 319 -5.27 -23.65 20.64
CA SER A 319 -6.37 -23.69 21.60
C SER A 319 -7.38 -24.77 21.20
N ARG A 320 -7.90 -25.50 22.19
CA ARG A 320 -8.89 -26.57 21.99
C ARG A 320 -10.24 -26.17 22.56
N GLY A 321 -11.31 -26.85 22.13
CA GLY A 321 -12.65 -26.64 22.68
C GLY A 321 -13.33 -25.35 22.20
N ASN A 322 -12.93 -24.82 21.04
CA ASN A 322 -13.52 -23.59 20.50
C ASN A 322 -14.78 -23.87 19.68
N ALA A 323 -15.77 -22.98 19.79
CA ALA A 323 -16.89 -22.89 18.86
C ALA A 323 -16.56 -21.88 17.75
N VAL A 324 -16.84 -22.26 16.50
CA VAL A 324 -16.55 -21.44 15.31
C VAL A 324 -17.82 -21.29 14.49
N GLU A 325 -18.14 -20.07 14.09
CA GLU A 325 -19.22 -19.76 13.17
C GLU A 325 -18.67 -18.91 12.03
N PHE A 326 -18.77 -19.42 10.80
CA PHE A 326 -18.43 -18.67 9.59
C PHE A 326 -19.62 -17.80 9.18
N LEU A 327 -19.33 -16.54 8.87
CA LEU A 327 -20.30 -15.50 8.54
C LEU A 327 -20.01 -14.98 7.13
N PRO A 328 -20.62 -15.58 6.10
CA PRO A 328 -20.50 -15.09 4.72
C PRO A 328 -21.15 -13.72 4.60
N ASP A 329 -20.45 -12.83 3.91
CA ASP A 329 -20.87 -11.47 3.57
C ASP A 329 -20.99 -10.54 4.78
N THR A 330 -20.94 -9.23 4.50
CA THR A 330 -20.77 -8.23 5.56
C THR A 330 -22.05 -7.97 6.33
N ALA A 331 -23.23 -8.10 5.72
CA ALA A 331 -24.51 -7.96 6.42
C ALA A 331 -24.67 -9.01 7.54
N ALA A 332 -24.32 -10.28 7.28
CA ALA A 332 -24.38 -11.33 8.29
C ALA A 332 -23.34 -11.11 9.40
N ALA A 333 -22.12 -10.68 9.03
CA ALA A 333 -21.06 -10.38 9.98
C ALA A 333 -21.42 -9.22 10.91
N LEU A 334 -21.86 -8.09 10.35
CA LEU A 334 -22.20 -6.88 11.10
C LEU A 334 -23.43 -7.09 11.98
N GLY A 335 -24.45 -7.81 11.50
CA GLY A 335 -25.62 -8.15 12.30
C GLY A 335 -25.26 -9.02 13.51
N ARG A 336 -24.33 -9.96 13.36
CA ARG A 336 -23.82 -10.78 14.47
C ARG A 336 -22.95 -9.99 15.44
N VAL A 337 -22.09 -9.09 14.94
CA VAL A 337 -21.30 -8.18 15.77
C VAL A 337 -22.21 -7.28 16.60
N ALA A 338 -23.20 -6.64 15.99
CA ALA A 338 -24.16 -5.78 16.68
C ALA A 338 -24.94 -6.57 17.75
N ALA A 339 -25.39 -7.78 17.43
CA ALA A 339 -26.06 -8.64 18.41
C ALA A 339 -25.17 -8.99 19.62
N ALA A 340 -23.86 -9.20 19.42
CA ALA A 340 -22.91 -9.38 20.50
C ALA A 340 -22.72 -8.10 21.33
N CYS A 341 -22.54 -6.95 20.68
CA CYS A 341 -22.40 -5.66 21.36
C CYS A 341 -23.64 -5.29 22.22
N ARG A 342 -24.85 -5.68 21.79
CA ARG A 342 -26.08 -5.49 22.60
C ARG A 342 -26.08 -6.31 23.89
N ARG A 343 -25.48 -7.50 23.86
CA ARG A 343 -25.33 -8.36 25.04
C ARG A 343 -24.11 -8.04 25.90
N ALA A 344 -23.25 -7.11 25.46
CA ALA A 344 -22.03 -6.79 26.18
C ALA A 344 -22.34 -6.21 27.56
N GLU A 345 -21.63 -6.68 28.57
CA GLU A 345 -21.79 -6.26 29.97
C GLU A 345 -20.58 -5.47 30.49
N ARG A 346 -19.38 -5.68 29.92
CA ARG A 346 -18.13 -5.15 30.47
C ARG A 346 -17.34 -4.36 29.44
N SER A 347 -17.01 -4.96 28.29
CA SER A 347 -16.13 -4.34 27.32
C SER A 347 -16.39 -4.75 25.87
N ILE A 348 -16.14 -3.81 24.96
CA ILE A 348 -16.15 -4.00 23.52
C ILE A 348 -14.84 -3.43 22.97
N TRP A 349 -13.99 -4.27 22.41
CA TRP A 349 -12.71 -3.89 21.83
C TRP A 349 -12.74 -4.09 20.31
N ILE A 350 -12.48 -3.03 19.55
CA ILE A 350 -12.61 -3.01 18.09
C ILE A 350 -11.30 -2.54 17.48
N SER A 351 -10.65 -3.36 16.67
CA SER A 351 -9.61 -2.90 15.74
C SER A 351 -10.15 -2.96 14.33
N GLN A 352 -9.96 -1.89 13.58
CA GLN A 352 -10.45 -1.77 12.21
C GLN A 352 -9.46 -1.01 11.32
N LEU A 353 -9.45 -1.39 10.05
CA LEU A 353 -8.73 -0.64 9.01
C LEU A 353 -9.29 0.78 8.89
N ALA A 354 -10.62 0.88 8.86
CA ALA A 354 -11.43 2.08 8.78
C ALA A 354 -12.80 1.82 9.44
N PHE A 355 -13.42 2.88 9.95
CA PHE A 355 -14.75 2.84 10.57
C PHE A 355 -15.48 4.14 10.25
N ASP A 356 -16.53 4.04 9.44
CA ASP A 356 -17.47 5.10 9.11
C ASP A 356 -18.56 5.16 10.20
N ALA A 357 -18.88 6.36 10.68
CA ALA A 357 -19.85 6.52 11.76
C ALA A 357 -21.27 6.09 11.34
N ASP A 358 -21.57 6.15 10.06
CA ASP A 358 -22.81 5.71 9.44
C ASP A 358 -22.76 4.23 8.98
N CYS A 359 -21.82 3.43 9.48
CA CYS A 359 -21.73 2.00 9.15
C CYS A 359 -23.00 1.23 9.55
N LEU A 360 -23.74 0.72 8.56
CA LEU A 360 -24.96 -0.06 8.74
C LEU A 360 -24.67 -1.45 9.30
N CYS A 361 -25.31 -1.81 10.42
CA CYS A 361 -25.25 -3.16 10.99
C CYS A 361 -26.50 -4.02 10.74
N ALA A 362 -27.64 -3.38 10.46
CA ALA A 362 -28.85 -4.03 10.00
C ALA A 362 -29.55 -3.12 8.99
N ALA A 363 -29.84 -3.64 7.80
CA ALA A 363 -30.54 -2.89 6.76
C ALA A 363 -32.06 -2.87 7.01
N GLY A 364 -32.67 -1.72 6.74
CA GLY A 364 -34.12 -1.53 6.71
C GLY A 364 -34.73 -1.95 5.35
N PRO A 365 -36.06 -2.18 5.30
CA PRO A 365 -36.74 -2.67 4.10
C PRO A 365 -36.74 -1.70 2.91
N GLU A 366 -36.59 -0.39 3.14
CA GLU A 366 -36.62 0.65 2.09
C GLU A 366 -35.28 1.42 1.96
N GLY A 367 -34.20 0.88 2.51
CA GLY A 367 -32.91 1.56 2.62
C GLY A 367 -32.74 2.30 3.95
N GLY A 368 -31.48 2.56 4.32
CA GLY A 368 -31.14 2.96 5.68
C GLY A 368 -31.21 1.78 6.65
N GLY A 369 -31.16 2.03 7.94
CA GLY A 369 -31.17 0.97 8.95
C GLY A 369 -30.49 1.37 10.24
N GLU A 370 -30.14 0.36 11.04
CA GLU A 370 -29.49 0.56 12.33
C GLU A 370 -27.98 0.70 12.15
N LEU A 371 -27.40 1.74 12.74
CA LEU A 371 -25.97 2.00 12.67
C LEU A 371 -25.24 1.27 13.78
N LEU A 372 -24.05 0.74 13.47
CA LEU A 372 -23.21 0.09 14.48
C LEU A 372 -22.81 1.08 15.59
N VAL A 373 -22.61 2.36 15.26
CA VAL A 373 -22.22 3.38 16.26
C VAL A 373 -23.32 3.59 17.30
N ASP A 374 -24.60 3.50 16.93
CA ASP A 374 -25.73 3.68 17.84
C ASP A 374 -25.76 2.55 18.88
N VAL A 375 -25.50 1.32 18.45
CA VAL A 375 -25.36 0.16 19.35
C VAL A 375 -24.22 0.35 20.36
N LEU A 376 -23.10 0.94 19.93
CA LEU A 376 -21.95 1.22 20.81
C LEU A 376 -22.25 2.37 21.79
N LEU A 377 -22.94 3.42 21.34
CA LEU A 377 -23.37 4.53 22.17
C LEU A 377 -24.36 4.07 23.25
N GLU A 378 -25.33 3.23 22.88
CA GLU A 378 -26.27 2.63 23.84
C GLU A 378 -25.54 1.77 24.88
N ALA A 379 -24.60 0.93 24.45
CA ALA A 379 -23.80 0.08 25.35
C ALA A 379 -22.99 0.93 26.35
N ALA A 380 -22.28 1.95 25.87
CA ALA A 380 -21.45 2.80 26.71
C ALA A 380 -22.28 3.70 27.64
N GLY A 381 -23.34 4.32 27.11
CA GLY A 381 -24.13 5.32 27.82
C GLY A 381 -25.13 4.70 28.80
N ALA A 382 -25.94 3.74 28.35
CA ALA A 382 -27.02 3.17 29.16
C ALA A 382 -26.54 2.03 30.07
N ARG A 383 -25.55 1.24 29.63
CA ARG A 383 -25.04 0.07 30.37
C ARG A 383 -23.65 0.27 30.97
N GLY A 384 -22.96 1.37 30.66
CA GLY A 384 -21.63 1.64 31.20
C GLY A 384 -20.51 0.77 30.62
N VAL A 385 -20.75 0.09 29.49
CA VAL A 385 -19.78 -0.80 28.83
C VAL A 385 -18.58 -0.01 28.32
N GLU A 386 -17.36 -0.53 28.55
CA GLU A 386 -16.13 0.09 28.08
C GLU A 386 -15.87 -0.22 26.60
N VAL A 387 -15.86 0.79 25.73
CA VAL A 387 -15.62 0.65 24.30
C VAL A 387 -14.23 1.19 23.94
N ARG A 388 -13.37 0.34 23.39
CA ARG A 388 -12.02 0.70 22.94
C ARG A 388 -11.89 0.45 21.45
N ILE A 389 -11.56 1.49 20.68
CA ILE A 389 -11.48 1.42 19.21
C ILE A 389 -10.06 1.78 18.74
N LEU A 390 -9.41 0.87 18.03
CA LEU A 390 -8.17 1.08 17.30
C LEU A 390 -8.46 1.28 15.81
N LEU A 391 -7.96 2.39 15.27
CA LEU A 391 -7.98 2.70 13.85
C LEU A 391 -6.57 3.01 13.36
N ASN A 392 -6.33 3.03 12.06
CA ASN A 392 -5.06 3.55 11.54
C ASN A 392 -4.93 5.05 11.85
N GLY A 393 -3.74 5.49 12.26
CA GLY A 393 -3.42 6.89 12.58
C GLY A 393 -2.47 7.55 11.58
N SER A 394 -2.38 7.03 10.36
CA SER A 394 -1.42 7.48 9.35
C SER A 394 -2.02 8.51 8.38
N ILE A 395 -1.19 9.38 7.78
CA ILE A 395 -1.65 10.38 6.80
C ILE A 395 -2.40 9.78 5.60
N LEU A 396 -2.13 8.52 5.25
CA LEU A 396 -2.77 7.86 4.11
C LEU A 396 -4.13 7.23 4.48
N MET A 397 -4.30 6.82 5.73
CA MET A 397 -5.47 6.10 6.23
C MET A 397 -5.67 6.46 7.70
N ASP A 398 -6.57 7.42 7.97
CA ASP A 398 -6.97 7.82 9.33
C ASP A 398 -8.42 8.34 9.35
N THR A 399 -9.35 7.44 9.66
CA THR A 399 -10.77 7.77 9.89
C THR A 399 -11.06 8.17 11.34
N GLY A 400 -10.07 8.09 12.23
CA GLY A 400 -10.23 8.33 13.66
C GLY A 400 -10.79 9.72 14.01
N PRO A 401 -10.29 10.82 13.42
CA PRO A 401 -10.84 12.15 13.68
C PRO A 401 -12.26 12.39 13.18
N ALA A 402 -12.73 11.66 12.16
CA ALA A 402 -14.12 11.74 11.75
C ALA A 402 -15.01 11.07 12.81
N LEU A 403 -14.66 9.84 13.20
CA LEU A 403 -15.38 9.09 14.22
C LEU A 403 -15.38 9.81 15.58
N ARG A 404 -14.23 10.33 16.05
CA ARG A 404 -14.15 11.09 17.31
C ARG A 404 -15.02 12.34 17.31
N ARG A 405 -15.08 13.07 16.18
CA ARG A 405 -15.96 14.25 16.06
C ARG A 405 -17.43 13.86 16.10
N PHE A 406 -17.80 12.76 15.44
CA PHE A 406 -19.15 12.24 15.49
C PHE A 406 -19.55 11.84 16.93
N LEU A 407 -18.73 11.03 17.60
CA LEU A 407 -18.95 10.58 18.97
C LEU A 407 -19.08 11.77 19.95
N ALA A 408 -18.20 12.76 19.84
CA ALA A 408 -18.29 13.98 20.66
C ALA A 408 -19.57 14.78 20.39
N GLY A 409 -19.99 14.88 19.12
CA GLY A 409 -21.26 15.51 18.75
C GLY A 409 -22.49 14.75 19.26
N ALA A 410 -22.38 13.43 19.41
CA ALA A 410 -23.41 12.57 20.00
C ALA A 410 -23.39 12.55 21.55
N GLY A 411 -22.50 13.31 22.19
CA GLY A 411 -22.39 13.36 23.66
C GLY A 411 -21.75 12.11 24.30
N ALA A 412 -20.97 11.33 23.55
CA ALA A 412 -20.27 10.17 24.07
C ALA A 412 -19.29 10.55 25.19
N ASP A 413 -19.32 9.81 26.30
CA ASP A 413 -18.34 9.94 27.38
C ASP A 413 -16.97 9.42 26.90
N PRO A 414 -15.93 10.28 26.83
CA PRO A 414 -14.59 9.87 26.39
C PRO A 414 -13.90 8.89 27.34
N GLU A 415 -14.35 8.75 28.59
CA GLU A 415 -13.86 7.71 29.50
C GLU A 415 -14.45 6.33 29.17
N ARG A 416 -15.63 6.30 28.54
CA ARG A 416 -16.35 5.07 28.16
C ARG A 416 -16.08 4.65 26.72
N ILE A 417 -15.97 5.58 25.78
CA ILE A 417 -15.63 5.30 24.38
C ILE A 417 -14.32 5.99 24.01
N GLU A 418 -13.24 5.21 23.92
CA GLU A 418 -11.92 5.72 23.53
C GLU A 418 -11.51 5.24 22.14
N VAL A 419 -11.12 6.18 21.28
CA VAL A 419 -10.64 5.90 19.92
C VAL A 419 -9.17 6.30 19.79
N ARG A 420 -8.28 5.33 19.63
CA ARG A 420 -6.84 5.53 19.39
C ARG A 420 -6.44 5.27 17.94
N GLY A 421 -5.36 5.92 17.51
CA GLY A 421 -4.77 5.74 16.19
C GLY A 421 -3.47 4.94 16.26
N VAL A 422 -3.31 3.90 15.43
CA VAL A 422 -2.07 3.14 15.31
C VAL A 422 -1.08 3.90 14.43
N ASP A 423 0.08 4.27 14.99
CA ASP A 423 1.13 4.98 14.26
C ASP A 423 2.24 4.05 13.78
N ALA A 424 1.96 3.35 12.68
CA ALA A 424 2.92 2.42 12.11
C ALA A 424 3.39 2.80 10.70
N PHE A 425 3.09 4.01 10.19
CA PHE A 425 3.41 4.40 8.82
C PHE A 425 4.89 4.17 8.46
N PRO A 426 5.21 3.56 7.30
CA PRO A 426 4.32 3.24 6.16
C PRO A 426 3.51 1.93 6.30
N ARG A 427 3.52 1.28 7.46
CA ARG A 427 2.79 0.04 7.74
C ARG A 427 1.35 0.37 8.13
N ILE A 428 0.44 -0.53 7.77
CA ILE A 428 -1.00 -0.37 8.00
C ILE A 428 -1.46 -1.48 8.94
N MET A 429 -2.25 -1.11 9.95
CA MET A 429 -3.03 -2.08 10.72
C MET A 429 -4.19 -2.55 9.85
N HIS A 430 -4.03 -3.73 9.26
CA HIS A 430 -5.02 -4.37 8.39
C HIS A 430 -5.84 -5.43 9.13
N ALA A 431 -5.41 -5.84 10.32
CA ALA A 431 -6.15 -6.66 11.26
C ALA A 431 -7.48 -5.98 11.67
N LYS A 432 -8.54 -6.77 11.70
CA LYS A 432 -9.92 -6.37 11.87
C LYS A 432 -10.55 -7.33 12.87
N LEU A 433 -10.61 -6.91 14.11
CA LEU A 433 -10.99 -7.77 15.23
C LEU A 433 -11.99 -7.03 16.11
N VAL A 434 -13.06 -7.71 16.49
CA VAL A 434 -13.95 -7.30 17.59
C VAL A 434 -13.85 -8.32 18.70
N VAL A 435 -13.66 -7.89 19.95
CA VAL A 435 -13.72 -8.75 21.14
C VAL A 435 -14.78 -8.19 22.07
N VAL A 436 -15.72 -9.04 22.50
CA VAL A 436 -16.80 -8.66 23.41
C VAL A 436 -16.67 -9.45 24.70
N ASP A 437 -16.50 -8.72 25.82
CA ASP A 437 -16.35 -9.22 27.19
C ASP A 437 -15.25 -10.29 27.38
N ALA A 438 -14.32 -10.39 26.42
CA ALA A 438 -13.40 -11.52 26.25
C ALA A 438 -14.07 -12.91 26.27
N ALA A 439 -15.38 -12.98 26.00
CA ALA A 439 -16.14 -14.21 25.92
C ALA A 439 -16.33 -14.68 24.46
N GLU A 440 -16.48 -13.72 23.55
CA GLU A 440 -16.56 -13.97 22.11
C GLU A 440 -15.76 -12.94 21.31
N ALA A 441 -15.29 -13.35 20.12
CA ALA A 441 -14.55 -12.50 19.21
C ALA A 441 -14.94 -12.72 17.75
N PHE A 442 -14.71 -11.71 16.94
CA PHE A 442 -14.98 -11.70 15.51
C PHE A 442 -13.73 -11.26 14.75
N LEU A 443 -13.22 -12.12 13.87
CA LEU A 443 -12.31 -11.68 12.81
C LEU A 443 -13.16 -11.27 11.62
N VAL A 444 -13.13 -9.98 11.30
CA VAL A 444 -13.97 -9.39 10.25
C VAL A 444 -13.14 -9.25 8.98
N GLY A 445 -13.65 -9.73 7.84
CA GLY A 445 -12.92 -9.62 6.56
C GLY A 445 -12.83 -8.18 6.05
N SER A 446 -13.96 -7.46 6.09
CA SER A 446 -14.15 -6.11 5.54
C SER A 446 -14.04 -5.02 6.60
N PRO A 447 -13.62 -3.80 6.21
CA PRO A 447 -13.70 -2.64 7.08
C PRO A 447 -15.17 -2.27 7.38
N PHE A 448 -15.40 -1.57 8.49
CA PHE A 448 -16.69 -0.96 8.84
C PHE A 448 -16.96 0.29 8.00
N VAL A 449 -17.09 0.11 6.69
CA VAL A 449 -17.26 1.16 5.68
C VAL A 449 -18.50 0.82 4.85
N ASN A 450 -19.34 1.82 4.57
CA ASN A 450 -20.65 1.56 3.96
C ASN A 450 -20.60 0.97 2.55
N GLY A 451 -19.59 1.34 1.76
CA GLY A 451 -19.42 0.75 0.43
C GLY A 451 -19.04 -0.73 0.48
N TYR A 452 -18.73 -1.29 1.66
CA TYR A 452 -18.48 -2.71 1.88
C TYR A 452 -19.71 -3.50 2.32
N TRP A 453 -20.86 -2.85 2.51
CA TRP A 453 -22.09 -3.54 2.87
C TRP A 453 -22.60 -4.40 1.70
N ASP A 454 -22.87 -5.67 1.97
CA ASP A 454 -23.53 -6.59 1.05
C ASP A 454 -24.22 -7.75 1.79
N ASP A 455 -25.29 -8.25 1.20
CA ASP A 455 -25.99 -9.46 1.64
C ASP A 455 -25.73 -10.64 0.69
N GLY A 456 -26.22 -11.82 1.04
CA GLY A 456 -26.01 -13.01 0.22
C GLY A 456 -26.72 -13.01 -1.14
N ALA A 457 -27.53 -12.00 -1.46
CA ALA A 457 -28.11 -11.85 -2.80
C ALA A 457 -27.17 -11.12 -3.76
N HIS A 458 -26.15 -10.41 -3.23
CA HIS A 458 -25.11 -9.73 -4.00
C HIS A 458 -25.65 -8.84 -5.13
N ARG A 459 -26.76 -8.14 -4.89
CA ARG A 459 -27.44 -7.41 -5.97
C ARG A 459 -26.47 -6.45 -6.67
N PRO A 460 -26.43 -6.40 -8.02
CA PRO A 460 -25.59 -5.45 -8.76
C PRO A 460 -25.82 -4.01 -8.34
N ALA A 461 -27.07 -3.69 -7.96
CA ALA A 461 -27.48 -2.44 -7.37
C ALA A 461 -28.21 -2.73 -6.05
N ASP A 462 -27.64 -2.32 -4.92
CA ASP A 462 -28.28 -2.42 -3.62
C ASP A 462 -28.34 -1.04 -2.95
N PRO A 463 -29.52 -0.55 -2.51
CA PRO A 463 -29.65 0.77 -1.89
C PRO A 463 -28.92 0.88 -0.54
N ASN A 464 -28.63 -0.24 0.12
CA ASN A 464 -27.94 -0.25 1.41
C ASN A 464 -26.42 -0.13 1.29
N ARG A 465 -25.85 -0.38 0.09
CA ARG A 465 -24.43 -0.15 -0.19
C ARG A 465 -24.21 1.31 -0.53
N THR A 466 -24.11 2.14 0.51
CA THR A 466 -23.93 3.59 0.36
C THR A 466 -22.43 3.96 0.26
N GLY A 467 -22.09 4.91 -0.61
CA GLY A 467 -20.72 5.39 -0.81
C GLY A 467 -20.08 5.00 -2.16
N ASP A 468 -18.98 5.67 -2.49
CA ASP A 468 -18.27 5.53 -3.77
C ASP A 468 -17.20 4.41 -3.74
N ASP A 469 -17.03 3.69 -2.62
CA ASP A 469 -16.01 2.66 -2.47
C ASP A 469 -16.26 1.51 -3.48
N LEU A 470 -15.17 0.97 -4.03
CA LEU A 470 -15.19 -0.11 -5.05
C LEU A 470 -16.07 0.18 -6.29
N ALA A 471 -16.40 1.47 -6.53
CA ALA A 471 -17.30 1.93 -7.57
C ALA A 471 -18.71 1.30 -7.50
N GLY A 472 -19.19 1.00 -6.28
CA GLY A 472 -20.53 0.46 -6.05
C GLY A 472 -20.71 -1.02 -6.40
N ARG A 473 -19.63 -1.74 -6.75
CA ARG A 473 -19.69 -3.19 -7.02
C ARG A 473 -20.16 -3.98 -5.80
N PRO A 474 -20.92 -5.08 -5.98
CA PRO A 474 -21.21 -6.02 -4.91
C PRO A 474 -19.93 -6.70 -4.43
N ILE A 475 -19.95 -7.13 -3.18
CA ILE A 475 -18.81 -7.61 -2.43
C ILE A 475 -19.16 -8.91 -1.76
N HIS A 476 -18.30 -9.90 -1.98
CA HIS A 476 -18.32 -11.14 -1.24
C HIS A 476 -17.13 -11.15 -0.27
N ASP A 477 -17.41 -11.47 0.98
CA ASP A 477 -16.40 -11.56 2.03
C ASP A 477 -16.75 -12.68 3.03
N LEU A 478 -15.82 -13.00 3.92
CA LEU A 478 -16.00 -13.97 4.98
C LEU A 478 -15.47 -13.41 6.30
N SER A 479 -16.33 -13.43 7.32
CA SER A 479 -15.96 -13.16 8.71
C SER A 479 -16.13 -14.41 9.55
N THR A 480 -15.57 -14.41 10.77
CA THR A 480 -15.61 -15.57 11.64
C THR A 480 -15.83 -15.15 13.07
N ARG A 481 -16.86 -15.70 13.68
CA ARG A 481 -17.11 -15.61 15.12
C ARG A 481 -16.47 -16.80 15.81
N VAL A 482 -15.83 -16.54 16.94
CA VAL A 482 -15.22 -17.54 17.80
C VAL A 482 -15.64 -17.33 19.25
N ALA A 483 -15.92 -18.43 19.94
CA ALA A 483 -16.05 -18.48 21.39
C ALA A 483 -15.22 -19.65 21.91
N GLY A 484 -14.58 -19.50 23.06
CA GLY A 484 -13.64 -20.49 23.58
C GLY A 484 -12.26 -19.89 23.90
N PRO A 485 -11.28 -20.73 24.26
CA PRO A 485 -9.97 -20.27 24.71
C PRO A 485 -9.21 -19.39 23.69
N ALA A 486 -9.48 -19.53 22.39
CA ALA A 486 -8.90 -18.67 21.35
C ALA A 486 -9.20 -17.18 21.54
N VAL A 487 -10.30 -16.83 22.22
CA VAL A 487 -10.67 -15.43 22.48
C VAL A 487 -9.62 -14.73 23.35
N GLY A 488 -8.97 -15.46 24.28
CA GLY A 488 -7.89 -14.92 25.11
C GLY A 488 -6.72 -14.43 24.26
N GLU A 489 -6.24 -15.26 23.32
CA GLU A 489 -5.14 -14.90 22.40
C GLU A 489 -5.47 -13.71 21.47
N LEU A 490 -6.75 -13.54 21.13
CA LEU A 490 -7.25 -12.42 20.34
C LEU A 490 -7.33 -11.13 21.18
N ALA A 491 -7.77 -11.23 22.44
CA ALA A 491 -7.78 -10.12 23.39
C ALA A 491 -6.35 -9.66 23.73
N GLU A 492 -5.41 -10.59 23.91
CA GLU A 492 -3.99 -10.31 24.09
C GLU A 492 -3.41 -9.56 22.88
N TRP A 493 -3.73 -10.00 21.67
CA TRP A 493 -3.32 -9.30 20.45
C TRP A 493 -3.84 -7.86 20.41
N PHE A 494 -5.11 -7.65 20.74
CA PHE A 494 -5.68 -6.29 20.80
C PHE A 494 -4.93 -5.42 21.81
N ALA A 495 -4.71 -5.92 23.03
CA ALA A 495 -3.98 -5.22 24.07
C ALA A 495 -2.53 -4.92 23.67
N GLU A 496 -1.85 -5.84 22.99
CA GLU A 496 -0.48 -5.63 22.49
C GLU A 496 -0.41 -4.44 21.52
N VAL A 497 -1.34 -4.36 20.57
CA VAL A 497 -1.40 -3.24 19.60
C VAL A 497 -1.83 -1.94 20.29
N TRP A 498 -2.78 -2.01 21.22
CA TRP A 498 -3.25 -0.87 22.02
C TRP A 498 -2.10 -0.24 22.82
N ASN A 499 -1.34 -1.05 23.55
CA ASN A 499 -0.26 -0.58 24.42
C ASN A 499 0.99 -0.20 23.60
N GLY A 500 1.30 -0.95 22.54
CA GLY A 500 2.59 -0.88 21.86
C GLY A 500 2.66 0.05 20.65
N ALA A 501 1.58 0.19 19.87
CA ALA A 501 1.61 0.90 18.58
C ALA A 501 0.62 2.05 18.47
N SER A 502 -0.29 2.20 19.43
CA SER A 502 -1.30 3.26 19.40
C SER A 502 -0.75 4.59 19.93
N ARG A 503 -1.34 5.69 19.46
CA ARG A 503 -1.17 7.04 19.97
C ARG A 503 -2.46 7.48 20.65
N GLY A 504 -2.31 7.93 21.88
CA GLY A 504 -3.38 8.35 22.76
C GLY A 504 -2.94 8.02 24.18
N GLY A 505 -2.63 9.04 24.98
CA GLY A 505 -2.28 8.82 26.39
C GLY A 505 -3.44 8.12 27.11
N GLY A 506 -3.12 7.31 28.11
CA GLY A 506 -4.08 6.55 28.91
C GLY A 506 -3.44 5.26 29.44
N PRO A 507 -4.10 4.54 30.36
CA PRO A 507 -3.52 3.34 30.95
C PRO A 507 -3.36 2.23 29.90
N ASP A 508 -2.38 1.37 30.14
CA ASP A 508 -2.23 0.13 29.40
C ASP A 508 -3.43 -0.77 29.65
N LEU A 509 -3.99 -1.34 28.59
CA LEU A 509 -4.96 -2.41 28.73
C LEU A 509 -4.23 -3.67 29.17
N ARG A 510 -4.72 -4.27 30.25
CA ARG A 510 -4.38 -5.64 30.60
C ARG A 510 -5.37 -6.56 29.90
N PRO A 511 -4.91 -7.56 29.14
CA PRO A 511 -5.84 -8.56 28.64
C PRO A 511 -6.58 -9.16 29.85
N PRO A 512 -7.91 -9.28 29.79
CA PRO A 512 -8.65 -9.96 30.85
C PRO A 512 -8.06 -11.36 31.03
N ALA A 513 -8.00 -11.84 32.27
CA ALA A 513 -7.64 -13.23 32.54
C ALA A 513 -8.50 -14.10 31.63
N ALA A 514 -7.86 -14.99 30.85
CA ALA A 514 -8.57 -15.88 29.96
C ALA A 514 -9.76 -16.47 30.74
N PRO A 515 -11.02 -16.32 30.26
CA PRO A 515 -12.13 -16.83 31.01
C PRO A 515 -11.84 -18.31 31.27
N VAL A 516 -11.89 -18.69 32.55
CA VAL A 516 -11.94 -20.09 32.94
C VAL A 516 -13.32 -20.56 32.50
N LEU A 517 -13.47 -20.78 31.20
CA LEU A 517 -14.60 -21.52 30.69
C LEU A 517 -14.51 -22.88 31.39
N PRO A 518 -15.61 -23.42 31.93
CA PRO A 518 -15.62 -24.83 32.31
C PRO A 518 -15.07 -25.59 31.09
N PRO A 519 -14.13 -26.55 31.29
CA PRO A 519 -13.60 -27.33 30.18
C PRO A 519 -14.79 -27.77 29.36
N ALA A 520 -14.81 -27.44 28.07
CA ALA A 520 -15.95 -27.74 27.22
C ALA A 520 -16.24 -29.24 27.37
N SER A 521 -17.22 -29.56 28.21
CA SER A 521 -17.67 -30.92 28.51
C SER A 521 -18.61 -31.40 27.41
N ALA A 522 -18.70 -30.66 26.32
CA ALA A 522 -19.31 -31.09 25.08
C ALA A 522 -18.22 -31.74 24.20
N PRO A 523 -18.33 -33.03 23.88
CA PRO A 523 -17.62 -33.61 22.74
C PRO A 523 -17.87 -32.74 21.49
N GLY A 524 -16.83 -32.33 20.76
CA GLY A 524 -16.97 -31.67 19.44
C GLY A 524 -16.46 -30.22 19.28
N GLY A 525 -15.73 -29.65 20.24
CA GLY A 525 -15.09 -28.33 20.06
C GLY A 525 -13.87 -28.37 19.12
N SER A 526 -13.64 -27.29 18.36
CA SER A 526 -12.59 -27.21 17.32
C SER A 526 -11.23 -26.75 17.86
N SER A 527 -10.17 -27.31 17.26
CA SER A 527 -8.78 -26.90 17.48
C SER A 527 -8.44 -25.69 16.61
N LEU A 528 -8.04 -24.58 17.23
CA LEU A 528 -7.74 -23.32 16.56
C LEU A 528 -6.33 -22.82 16.87
N ARG A 529 -5.72 -22.17 15.89
CA ARG A 529 -4.46 -21.43 16.06
C ARG A 529 -4.65 -19.99 15.58
N VAL A 530 -4.29 -19.01 16.41
CA VAL A 530 -4.24 -17.61 16.01
C VAL A 530 -2.85 -17.33 15.40
N VAL A 531 -2.82 -16.85 14.16
CA VAL A 531 -1.57 -16.55 13.44
C VAL A 531 -1.54 -15.10 12.97
N ARG A 532 -0.36 -14.47 13.05
CA ARG A 532 -0.18 -13.03 12.87
C ARG A 532 0.96 -12.70 11.91
N THR A 533 0.75 -11.70 11.06
CA THR A 533 1.85 -10.96 10.44
C THR A 533 2.04 -9.67 11.22
N VAL A 534 3.24 -9.46 11.74
CA VAL A 534 3.58 -8.25 12.51
C VAL A 534 4.85 -7.64 11.93
N PRO A 535 4.89 -6.32 11.71
CA PRO A 535 6.08 -5.70 11.17
C PRO A 535 7.12 -5.43 12.27
N GLY A 536 8.40 -5.70 11.99
CA GLY A 536 9.46 -5.64 13.01
C GLY A 536 9.80 -4.23 13.51
N GLY A 537 10.01 -4.06 14.81
CA GLY A 537 10.35 -2.77 15.43
C GLY A 537 9.17 -1.82 15.63
N VAL A 538 7.92 -2.32 15.60
CA VAL A 538 6.75 -1.52 16.02
C VAL A 538 6.19 -1.98 17.35
N LEU A 539 5.92 -3.28 17.53
CA LEU A 539 5.45 -3.79 18.82
C LEU A 539 6.65 -4.15 19.71
N PRO A 540 6.74 -3.61 20.94
CA PRO A 540 7.83 -3.93 21.86
C PRO A 540 7.93 -5.41 22.20
N ALA A 541 6.78 -6.09 22.33
CA ALA A 541 6.72 -7.53 22.60
C ALA A 541 7.19 -8.39 21.41
N ARG A 542 7.25 -7.81 20.20
CA ARG A 542 7.63 -8.49 18.95
C ARG A 542 8.67 -7.66 18.18
N PRO A 543 9.88 -7.48 18.72
CA PRO A 543 10.87 -6.57 18.14
C PRO A 543 11.31 -6.96 16.73
N LYS A 544 11.27 -8.26 16.39
CA LYS A 544 11.59 -8.78 15.04
C LYS A 544 10.38 -8.87 14.10
N GLY A 545 9.16 -8.66 14.60
CA GLY A 545 7.93 -8.94 13.87
C GLY A 545 7.67 -10.45 13.70
N SER A 546 6.72 -10.81 12.85
CA SER A 546 6.33 -12.20 12.56
C SER A 546 5.81 -12.38 11.12
N THR A 547 5.80 -13.63 10.65
CA THR A 547 5.23 -14.09 9.37
C THR A 547 4.39 -15.35 9.56
N GLU A 548 3.80 -15.55 10.74
CA GLU A 548 3.13 -16.81 11.13
C GLU A 548 2.04 -17.22 10.14
N ILE A 549 1.37 -16.25 9.52
CA ILE A 549 0.35 -16.49 8.49
C ILE A 549 0.96 -17.13 7.25
N LEU A 550 2.08 -16.60 6.75
CA LEU A 550 2.77 -17.19 5.62
C LEU A 550 3.22 -18.60 5.94
N ASP A 551 3.83 -18.81 7.11
CA ASP A 551 4.33 -20.10 7.54
C ASP A 551 3.19 -21.13 7.58
N ALA A 552 2.02 -20.77 8.12
CA ALA A 552 0.83 -21.62 8.14
C ALA A 552 0.33 -22.00 6.73
N TYR A 553 0.32 -21.06 5.78
CA TYR A 553 -0.03 -21.36 4.39
C TYR A 553 0.97 -22.33 3.75
N LEU A 554 2.28 -22.10 3.93
CA LEU A 554 3.31 -22.94 3.33
C LEU A 554 3.29 -24.36 3.89
N GLU A 555 3.10 -24.50 5.20
CA GLU A 555 2.95 -25.80 5.88
C GLU A 555 1.74 -26.57 5.36
N ALA A 556 0.57 -25.93 5.27
CA ALA A 556 -0.66 -26.55 4.79
C ALA A 556 -0.53 -26.97 3.32
N ILE A 557 -0.05 -26.09 2.44
CA ILE A 557 0.09 -26.37 1.01
C ILE A 557 1.11 -27.50 0.76
N ALA A 558 2.23 -27.52 1.48
CA ALA A 558 3.22 -28.60 1.36
C ALA A 558 2.66 -29.97 1.79
N GLY A 559 1.73 -29.97 2.75
CA GLY A 559 1.02 -31.16 3.22
C GLY A 559 -0.12 -31.63 2.31
N ALA A 560 -0.55 -30.82 1.33
CA ALA A 560 -1.75 -31.08 0.55
C ALA A 560 -1.66 -32.36 -0.31
N ARG A 561 -2.77 -33.09 -0.40
CA ARG A 561 -2.89 -34.36 -1.14
C ARG A 561 -4.02 -34.38 -2.16
N SER A 562 -5.15 -33.73 -1.87
CA SER A 562 -6.38 -33.86 -2.65
C SER A 562 -6.95 -32.53 -3.11
N LEU A 563 -6.98 -31.52 -2.25
CA LEU A 563 -7.60 -30.23 -2.54
C LEU A 563 -6.82 -29.09 -1.86
N VAL A 564 -6.54 -28.05 -2.63
CA VAL A 564 -6.27 -26.70 -2.12
C VAL A 564 -7.30 -25.74 -2.72
N TYR A 565 -8.17 -25.21 -1.87
CA TYR A 565 -9.09 -24.12 -2.21
C TYR A 565 -8.54 -22.81 -1.66
N LEU A 566 -8.36 -21.80 -2.51
CA LEU A 566 -7.96 -20.45 -2.14
C LEU A 566 -8.99 -19.45 -2.68
N GLU A 567 -9.52 -18.59 -1.82
CA GLU A 567 -10.35 -17.47 -2.20
C GLU A 567 -9.76 -16.20 -1.57
N ASN A 568 -9.32 -15.28 -2.43
CA ASN A 568 -8.57 -14.12 -1.95
C ASN A 568 -8.74 -12.88 -2.84
N GLN A 569 -8.72 -11.71 -2.20
CA GLN A 569 -8.74 -10.41 -2.89
C GLN A 569 -7.58 -10.26 -3.89
N TYR A 570 -6.39 -10.74 -3.54
CA TYR A 570 -5.18 -10.64 -4.33
C TYR A 570 -4.42 -11.96 -4.39
N PHE A 571 -3.69 -12.18 -5.48
CA PHE A 571 -2.74 -13.29 -5.61
C PHE A 571 -1.42 -12.82 -6.24
N SER A 572 -0.55 -12.20 -5.46
CA SER A 572 0.77 -11.70 -5.92
C SER A 572 1.96 -12.29 -5.17
N ALA A 573 1.72 -13.00 -4.06
CA ALA A 573 2.75 -13.60 -3.22
C ALA A 573 3.49 -14.75 -3.92
N ARG A 574 4.78 -14.50 -4.24
CA ARG A 574 5.67 -15.51 -4.86
C ARG A 574 5.80 -16.79 -4.03
N PRO A 575 6.00 -16.75 -2.69
CA PRO A 575 6.17 -17.97 -1.91
C PRO A 575 4.96 -18.92 -1.98
N VAL A 576 3.74 -18.37 -1.97
CA VAL A 576 2.50 -19.16 -2.06
C VAL A 576 2.39 -19.84 -3.43
N ARG A 577 2.65 -19.11 -4.52
CA ARG A 577 2.71 -19.68 -5.87
C ARG A 577 3.74 -20.82 -5.97
N GLU A 578 4.91 -20.63 -5.36
CA GLU A 578 5.98 -21.65 -5.35
C GLU A 578 5.57 -22.90 -4.59
N ALA A 579 4.93 -22.74 -3.43
CA ALA A 579 4.38 -23.83 -2.66
C ALA A 579 3.32 -24.61 -3.45
N LEU A 580 2.37 -23.92 -4.10
CA LEU A 580 1.35 -24.57 -4.94
C LEU A 580 1.98 -25.37 -6.08
N SER A 581 2.96 -24.78 -6.77
CA SER A 581 3.66 -25.45 -7.87
C SER A 581 4.44 -26.68 -7.39
N ALA A 582 5.04 -26.60 -6.20
CA ALA A 582 5.74 -27.73 -5.59
C ALA A 582 4.77 -28.85 -5.16
N ALA A 583 3.64 -28.48 -4.54
CA ALA A 583 2.62 -29.42 -4.11
C ALA A 583 1.98 -30.16 -5.30
N LEU A 584 1.65 -29.45 -6.38
CA LEU A 584 1.13 -30.04 -7.62
C LEU A 584 2.10 -31.05 -8.26
N ARG A 585 3.42 -30.81 -8.16
CA ARG A 585 4.43 -31.77 -8.62
C ARG A 585 4.56 -32.97 -7.68
N ALA A 586 4.38 -32.77 -6.38
CA ALA A 586 4.53 -33.83 -5.37
C ALA A 586 3.30 -34.74 -5.28
N SER A 587 2.12 -34.22 -5.57
CA SER A 587 0.82 -34.90 -5.41
C SER A 587 0.02 -34.88 -6.72
N PRO A 588 0.11 -35.92 -7.58
CA PRO A 588 -0.57 -35.95 -8.88
C PRO A 588 -2.11 -35.88 -8.82
N GLU A 589 -2.69 -36.26 -7.68
CA GLU A 589 -4.13 -36.23 -7.39
C GLU A 589 -4.63 -34.90 -6.82
N LEU A 590 -3.70 -33.98 -6.51
CA LEU A 590 -4.02 -32.68 -5.94
C LEU A 590 -4.73 -31.80 -6.97
N GLU A 591 -5.91 -31.30 -6.60
CA GLU A 591 -6.61 -30.27 -7.33
C GLU A 591 -6.50 -28.93 -6.62
N VAL A 592 -6.32 -27.85 -7.39
CA VAL A 592 -6.29 -26.49 -6.86
C VAL A 592 -7.43 -25.69 -7.45
N VAL A 593 -8.24 -25.07 -6.59
CA VAL A 593 -9.30 -24.14 -6.97
C VAL A 593 -8.92 -22.75 -6.45
N LEU A 594 -8.76 -21.80 -7.37
CA LEU A 594 -8.48 -20.40 -7.06
C LEU A 594 -9.69 -19.54 -7.43
N VAL A 595 -10.18 -18.74 -6.48
CA VAL A 595 -11.27 -17.78 -6.71
C VAL A 595 -10.72 -16.37 -6.46
N LEU A 596 -10.61 -15.58 -7.54
CA LEU A 596 -9.88 -14.32 -7.56
C LEU A 596 -10.66 -13.20 -8.25
N ASN A 597 -10.36 -11.95 -7.87
CA ASN A 597 -10.85 -10.77 -8.59
C ASN A 597 -10.23 -10.69 -9.99
N GLN A 598 -11.06 -10.47 -11.02
CA GLN A 598 -10.57 -10.13 -12.38
C GLN A 598 -9.98 -8.71 -12.44
N ASN A 599 -10.62 -7.77 -11.73
CA ASN A 599 -10.17 -6.39 -11.59
C ASN A 599 -10.11 -6.03 -10.10
N PRO A 600 -8.95 -6.25 -9.46
CA PRO A 600 -8.71 -5.76 -8.12
C PRO A 600 -8.79 -4.22 -8.07
N ASP A 601 -9.08 -3.68 -6.89
CA ASP A 601 -9.29 -2.24 -6.64
C ASP A 601 -8.03 -1.39 -6.85
N ILE A 602 -6.86 -1.98 -6.58
CA ILE A 602 -5.57 -1.35 -6.90
C ILE A 602 -5.07 -1.86 -8.26
N THR A 603 -5.00 -0.96 -9.26
CA THR A 603 -4.69 -1.29 -10.67
C THR A 603 -3.43 -2.13 -10.87
N ALA A 604 -2.38 -1.91 -10.07
CA ALA A 604 -1.12 -2.63 -10.19
C ALA A 604 -1.26 -4.14 -9.86
N TYR A 605 -2.14 -4.49 -8.92
CA TYR A 605 -2.33 -5.87 -8.47
C TYR A 605 -2.81 -6.79 -9.59
N ARG A 606 -3.62 -6.27 -10.52
CA ARG A 606 -4.05 -7.05 -11.68
C ARG A 606 -2.87 -7.57 -12.50
N ALA A 607 -1.90 -6.69 -12.77
CA ALA A 607 -0.72 -7.05 -13.55
C ALA A 607 0.18 -8.03 -12.79
N TRP A 608 0.34 -7.84 -11.48
CA TRP A 608 1.12 -8.76 -10.63
C TRP A 608 0.47 -10.12 -10.52
N GLN A 609 -0.84 -10.17 -10.31
CA GLN A 609 -1.63 -11.40 -10.26
C GLN A 609 -1.55 -12.19 -11.56
N ASN A 610 -1.84 -11.55 -12.70
CA ASN A 610 -1.73 -12.21 -13.99
C ASN A 610 -0.32 -12.75 -14.25
N ARG A 611 0.71 -12.04 -13.79
CA ARG A 611 2.07 -12.54 -13.89
C ARG A 611 2.30 -13.77 -13.00
N ARG A 612 1.85 -13.79 -11.74
CA ARG A 612 2.02 -14.97 -10.87
C ARG A 612 1.30 -16.19 -11.41
N LEU A 613 0.12 -15.99 -11.96
CA LEU A 613 -0.65 -17.02 -12.63
C LEU A 613 0.09 -17.57 -13.87
N ALA A 614 0.71 -16.70 -14.67
CA ALA A 614 1.50 -17.10 -15.84
C ALA A 614 2.83 -17.78 -15.47
N GLU A 615 3.60 -17.24 -14.52
CA GLU A 615 4.90 -17.75 -14.08
C GLU A 615 4.82 -19.18 -13.49
N GLY A 616 3.66 -19.59 -12.99
CA GLY A 616 3.42 -20.94 -12.47
C GLY A 616 2.65 -21.83 -13.43
N GLU A 617 2.34 -21.36 -14.65
CA GLU A 617 1.45 -22.03 -15.60
C GLU A 617 0.09 -22.44 -14.97
N LEU A 618 -0.34 -21.74 -13.92
CA LEU A 618 -1.49 -22.10 -13.11
C LEU A 618 -2.79 -21.99 -13.91
N LEU A 619 -2.85 -21.07 -14.89
CA LEU A 619 -4.02 -20.93 -15.77
C LEU A 619 -4.19 -22.10 -16.74
N THR A 620 -3.10 -22.77 -17.11
CA THR A 620 -3.08 -23.85 -18.11
C THR A 620 -2.92 -25.23 -17.48
N HIS A 621 -2.62 -25.31 -16.19
CA HIS A 621 -2.42 -26.57 -15.50
C HIS A 621 -3.73 -27.38 -15.41
N PRO A 622 -3.76 -28.67 -15.79
CA PRO A 622 -5.01 -29.44 -15.91
C PRO A 622 -5.72 -29.66 -14.58
N ARG A 623 -4.94 -29.70 -13.47
CA ARG A 623 -5.42 -29.82 -12.09
C ARG A 623 -5.60 -28.47 -11.36
N VAL A 624 -5.61 -27.36 -12.09
CA VAL A 624 -5.91 -26.05 -11.52
C VAL A 624 -7.16 -25.49 -12.20
N GLY A 625 -8.06 -24.92 -11.40
CA GLY A 625 -9.19 -24.13 -11.86
C GLY A 625 -9.09 -22.73 -11.28
N VAL A 626 -9.07 -21.71 -12.14
CA VAL A 626 -9.05 -20.31 -11.73
C VAL A 626 -10.38 -19.67 -12.14
N PHE A 627 -11.08 -19.12 -11.17
CA PHE A 627 -12.43 -18.61 -11.31
C PHE A 627 -12.54 -17.19 -10.76
N ALA A 628 -13.56 -16.48 -11.22
CA ALA A 628 -13.97 -15.18 -10.71
C ALA A 628 -15.46 -15.20 -10.42
N LEU A 629 -15.90 -14.28 -9.56
CA LEU A 629 -17.31 -14.16 -9.21
C LEU A 629 -17.96 -12.99 -9.96
N TRP A 630 -19.21 -13.20 -10.37
CA TRP A 630 -20.05 -12.25 -11.06
C TRP A 630 -21.44 -12.26 -10.43
N SER A 631 -22.04 -11.08 -10.37
CA SER A 631 -23.42 -10.92 -9.96
C SER A 631 -24.26 -10.50 -11.15
N ALA A 632 -25.49 -11.00 -11.19
CA ALA A 632 -26.47 -10.60 -12.17
C ALA A 632 -27.88 -10.55 -11.57
N ALA A 633 -28.68 -9.65 -12.10
CA ALA A 633 -30.09 -9.50 -11.75
C ALA A 633 -30.89 -9.07 -12.98
N PRO A 634 -32.22 -9.28 -13.01
CA PRO A 634 -33.07 -8.72 -14.05
C PRO A 634 -32.89 -7.19 -14.13
N SER A 635 -32.70 -6.65 -15.33
CA SER A 635 -32.49 -5.22 -15.54
C SER A 635 -33.81 -4.45 -15.52
N ALA A 636 -33.84 -3.31 -14.84
CA ALA A 636 -34.96 -2.38 -14.88
C ALA A 636 -35.18 -1.77 -16.28
N ARG A 637 -34.21 -1.87 -17.20
CA ARG A 637 -34.29 -1.34 -18.56
C ARG A 637 -35.12 -2.21 -19.51
N GLY A 638 -35.56 -3.39 -19.09
CA GLY A 638 -36.52 -4.19 -19.85
C GLY A 638 -36.51 -5.69 -19.51
N PRO A 639 -37.59 -6.42 -19.87
CA PRO A 639 -37.85 -7.79 -19.44
C PRO A 639 -36.92 -8.86 -20.05
N ARG A 640 -36.11 -8.50 -21.06
CA ARG A 640 -35.11 -9.37 -21.69
C ARG A 640 -33.68 -8.88 -21.48
N ARG A 641 -33.48 -8.03 -20.47
CA ARG A 641 -32.16 -7.47 -20.16
C ARG A 641 -31.74 -7.92 -18.77
N THR A 642 -30.46 -8.21 -18.63
CA THR A 642 -29.87 -8.64 -17.37
C THR A 642 -28.76 -7.67 -17.01
N GLU A 643 -28.86 -7.09 -15.83
CA GLU A 643 -27.82 -6.26 -15.26
C GLU A 643 -26.71 -7.16 -14.72
N VAL A 644 -25.47 -6.93 -15.13
CA VAL A 644 -24.32 -7.78 -14.79
C VAL A 644 -23.17 -6.93 -14.30
N THR A 645 -22.50 -7.40 -13.25
CA THR A 645 -21.28 -6.79 -12.72
C THR A 645 -20.37 -7.84 -12.09
N GLN A 646 -19.09 -7.49 -11.91
CA GLN A 646 -18.17 -8.34 -11.17
C GLN A 646 -18.52 -8.32 -9.68
N LEU A 647 -18.59 -9.49 -9.06
CA LEU A 647 -18.71 -9.63 -7.61
C LEU A 647 -17.30 -9.56 -7.02
N PHE A 648 -17.03 -8.48 -6.29
CA PHE A 648 -15.72 -8.19 -5.75
C PHE A 648 -15.41 -9.10 -4.56
N ILE A 649 -14.37 -9.92 -4.69
CA ILE A 649 -13.93 -10.85 -3.65
C ILE A 649 -13.04 -10.07 -2.68
N HIS A 650 -13.49 -9.91 -1.43
CA HIS A 650 -12.71 -9.31 -0.34
C HIS A 650 -12.37 -10.32 0.77
N SER A 651 -12.84 -11.56 0.66
CA SER A 651 -12.43 -12.66 1.53
C SER A 651 -10.93 -12.94 1.46
N LYS A 652 -10.42 -13.55 2.55
CA LYS A 652 -9.06 -14.06 2.66
C LYS A 652 -9.07 -15.43 3.32
N THR A 653 -9.55 -16.42 2.58
CA THR A 653 -9.83 -17.75 3.11
C THR A 653 -9.24 -18.86 2.27
N ALA A 654 -8.95 -19.98 2.92
CA ALA A 654 -8.45 -21.17 2.27
C ALA A 654 -8.89 -22.43 3.00
N VAL A 655 -8.99 -23.53 2.25
CA VAL A 655 -9.22 -24.89 2.76
C VAL A 655 -8.23 -25.83 2.10
N VAL A 656 -7.60 -26.70 2.89
CA VAL A 656 -6.70 -27.76 2.42
C VAL A 656 -7.19 -29.09 2.94
N ASP A 657 -7.50 -30.01 2.01
CA ASP A 657 -7.92 -31.40 2.26
C ASP A 657 -9.07 -31.57 3.27
N ASP A 658 -9.94 -30.57 3.43
CA ASP A 658 -11.01 -30.54 4.44
C ASP A 658 -10.49 -30.79 5.89
N ALA A 659 -9.18 -30.65 6.12
CA ALA A 659 -8.49 -30.90 7.38
C ALA A 659 -7.83 -29.63 7.96
N TRP A 660 -7.60 -28.63 7.10
CA TRP A 660 -7.06 -27.34 7.48
C TRP A 660 -7.87 -26.24 6.81
N ALA A 661 -8.19 -25.19 7.54
CA ALA A 661 -8.81 -24.00 6.96
C ALA A 661 -8.28 -22.73 7.60
N THR A 662 -8.32 -21.61 6.88
CA THR A 662 -8.03 -20.29 7.46
C THR A 662 -9.00 -19.22 6.97
N THR A 663 -9.18 -18.21 7.80
CA THR A 663 -10.03 -17.04 7.61
C THR A 663 -9.42 -15.88 8.38
N GLY A 664 -9.44 -14.67 7.82
CA GLY A 664 -8.84 -13.51 8.48
C GLY A 664 -8.65 -12.34 7.55
N THR A 665 -7.60 -11.56 7.79
CA THR A 665 -7.37 -10.30 7.06
C THR A 665 -6.27 -10.36 6.01
N ALA A 666 -5.40 -11.37 6.04
CA ALA A 666 -4.20 -11.40 5.22
C ALA A 666 -4.48 -11.76 3.75
N ASN A 667 -4.18 -10.82 2.85
CA ASN A 667 -4.20 -11.10 1.41
C ASN A 667 -3.05 -12.04 1.01
N LEU A 668 -3.16 -12.73 -0.14
CA LEU A 668 -2.04 -13.48 -0.72
C LEU A 668 -1.10 -12.55 -1.50
N ASP A 669 -0.59 -11.52 -0.82
CA ASP A 669 0.35 -10.54 -1.34
C ASP A 669 1.61 -10.43 -0.46
N GLY A 670 2.59 -9.67 -0.92
CA GLY A 670 3.81 -9.45 -0.15
C GLY A 670 3.52 -8.66 1.12
N VAL A 671 2.67 -7.63 1.07
CA VAL A 671 2.45 -6.71 2.21
C VAL A 671 1.81 -7.39 3.42
N SER A 672 0.90 -8.35 3.22
CA SER A 672 0.22 -9.10 4.27
C SER A 672 0.97 -10.35 4.73
N LEU A 673 1.80 -10.96 3.87
CA LEU A 673 2.47 -12.22 4.22
C LEU A 673 3.93 -12.06 4.62
N HIS A 674 4.70 -11.16 3.98
CA HIS A 674 6.13 -11.05 4.29
C HIS A 674 6.77 -9.67 3.99
N SER A 675 6.70 -9.16 2.76
CA SER A 675 7.29 -7.87 2.38
C SER A 675 6.69 -7.24 1.12
N TYR A 676 6.34 -5.96 1.24
CA TYR A 676 5.95 -5.03 0.18
C TYR A 676 6.92 -4.99 -1.01
N GLY A 677 8.20 -5.33 -0.81
CA GLY A 677 9.18 -5.39 -1.89
C GLY A 677 8.85 -6.43 -2.97
N ASP A 678 8.28 -7.59 -2.64
CA ASP A 678 8.19 -8.71 -3.61
C ASP A 678 7.08 -8.53 -4.65
N ASP A 679 6.09 -7.67 -4.36
CA ASP A 679 5.05 -7.30 -5.32
C ASP A 679 5.60 -6.35 -6.41
N PHE A 680 6.68 -5.61 -6.12
CA PHE A 680 7.31 -4.72 -7.10
C PHE A 680 8.23 -5.50 -8.05
N SER A 681 7.89 -5.49 -9.33
CA SER A 681 8.68 -6.14 -10.38
C SER A 681 10.00 -5.46 -10.72
N GLY A 682 10.18 -4.21 -10.29
CA GLY A 682 11.38 -3.43 -10.56
C GLY A 682 12.40 -3.56 -9.43
N TRP A 683 13.68 -3.71 -9.80
CA TRP A 683 14.82 -3.71 -8.88
C TRP A 683 14.82 -2.57 -7.82
N PRO A 684 14.37 -1.32 -8.11
CA PRO A 684 14.31 -0.29 -7.08
C PRO A 684 13.22 -0.55 -6.03
N GLY A 685 12.02 -0.96 -6.44
CA GLY A 685 10.88 -1.18 -5.53
C GLY A 685 11.13 -2.32 -4.54
N ARG A 686 11.69 -3.44 -5.03
CA ARG A 686 12.09 -4.59 -4.23
C ARG A 686 13.03 -4.25 -3.06
N ARG A 687 13.94 -3.30 -3.27
CA ARG A 687 14.87 -2.84 -2.21
C ARG A 687 14.33 -1.72 -1.34
N ILE A 688 13.50 -0.83 -1.88
CA ILE A 688 12.94 0.31 -1.15
C ILE A 688 11.98 -0.16 -0.07
N PHE A 689 11.14 -1.16 -0.37
CA PHE A 689 10.10 -1.63 0.54
C PHE A 689 10.41 -3.01 1.15
N ARG A 690 11.69 -3.40 1.15
CA ARG A 690 12.12 -4.67 1.75
C ARG A 690 11.84 -4.65 3.26
N GLY A 691 11.22 -5.71 3.76
CA GLY A 691 10.87 -5.85 5.18
C GLY A 691 9.64 -5.04 5.65
N VAL A 692 9.09 -4.15 4.82
CA VAL A 692 7.83 -3.46 5.12
C VAL A 692 6.68 -4.44 4.95
N ARG A 693 5.86 -4.61 5.98
CA ARG A 693 4.65 -5.45 5.99
C ARG A 693 3.57 -4.83 6.88
N ASN A 694 2.34 -5.32 6.76
CA ASN A 694 1.19 -4.86 7.54
C ASN A 694 1.04 -5.65 8.85
N PHE A 695 0.08 -5.21 9.68
CA PHE A 695 -0.43 -6.01 10.79
C PHE A 695 -1.63 -6.78 10.28
N ASP A 696 -1.53 -8.10 10.20
CA ASP A 696 -2.60 -8.97 9.74
C ASP A 696 -2.81 -10.10 10.75
N LEU A 697 -4.04 -10.62 10.78
CA LEU A 697 -4.50 -11.60 11.74
C LEU A 697 -5.40 -12.63 11.04
N ASN A 698 -5.07 -13.90 11.19
CA ASN A 698 -5.89 -15.02 10.73
C ASN A 698 -6.16 -16.01 11.85
N LEU A 699 -7.32 -16.67 11.77
CA LEU A 699 -7.61 -17.90 12.48
C LEU A 699 -7.33 -19.08 11.57
N VAL A 700 -6.71 -20.11 12.12
CA VAL A 700 -6.48 -21.40 11.47
C VAL A 700 -7.27 -22.48 12.21
N VAL A 701 -8.11 -23.21 11.49
CA VAL A 701 -8.83 -24.39 11.95
C VAL A 701 -7.98 -25.63 11.63
N LEU A 702 -7.81 -26.49 12.62
CA LEU A 702 -7.08 -27.75 12.51
C LEU A 702 -8.05 -28.91 12.84
N ASP A 703 -8.53 -29.61 11.81
CA ASP A 703 -9.43 -30.74 11.98
C ASP A 703 -8.65 -32.06 12.04
N GLY A 704 -9.03 -32.96 12.95
CA GLY A 704 -8.42 -34.29 13.06
C GLY A 704 -6.96 -34.27 13.52
N LEU A 705 -6.59 -33.26 14.33
CA LEU A 705 -5.31 -33.19 15.03
C LEU A 705 -5.10 -34.48 15.84
N ARG A 706 -3.85 -34.97 15.95
CA ARG A 706 -3.50 -36.22 16.68
C ARG A 706 -4.36 -36.42 17.94
N ASP A 707 -4.99 -37.60 18.01
CA ASP A 707 -5.81 -38.06 19.13
C ASP A 707 -7.15 -37.32 19.33
N GLU A 708 -7.57 -36.48 18.37
CA GLU A 708 -8.90 -35.86 18.32
C GLU A 708 -9.71 -36.32 17.09
N PRO A 709 -11.02 -36.55 17.24
CA PRO A 709 -11.90 -36.77 16.10
C PRO A 709 -11.99 -35.51 15.24
N ALA A 710 -12.16 -35.67 13.92
CA ALA A 710 -12.42 -34.54 13.03
C ALA A 710 -13.78 -33.90 13.36
N THR A 711 -13.80 -32.59 13.58
CA THR A 711 -15.04 -31.83 13.82
C THR A 711 -15.78 -31.51 12.52
N GLY A 712 -15.09 -31.56 11.38
CA GLY A 712 -15.64 -31.31 10.05
C GLY A 712 -15.88 -29.82 9.76
N VAL A 713 -15.31 -28.92 10.56
CA VAL A 713 -15.47 -27.47 10.42
C VAL A 713 -14.80 -26.95 9.16
N ALA A 714 -13.62 -27.45 8.78
CA ALA A 714 -12.97 -27.09 7.53
C ALA A 714 -13.79 -27.53 6.32
N ALA A 715 -14.35 -28.75 6.35
CA ALA A 715 -15.26 -29.26 5.33
C ALA A 715 -16.56 -28.44 5.24
N ALA A 716 -17.12 -28.03 6.39
CA ALA A 716 -18.32 -27.20 6.45
C ALA A 716 -18.09 -25.82 5.82
N LEU A 717 -16.92 -25.20 6.06
CA LEU A 717 -16.53 -23.96 5.40
C LEU A 717 -16.54 -24.10 3.88
N ARG A 718 -15.87 -25.13 3.35
CA ARG A 718 -15.82 -25.41 1.91
C ARG A 718 -17.23 -25.55 1.34
N ARG A 719 -18.08 -26.41 1.92
CA ARG A 719 -19.44 -26.64 1.43
C ARG A 719 -20.26 -25.35 1.40
N ARG A 720 -20.18 -24.54 2.46
CA ARG A 720 -20.95 -23.30 2.57
C ARG A 720 -20.56 -22.24 1.55
N LEU A 721 -19.26 -22.07 1.28
CA LEU A 721 -18.79 -21.17 0.23
C LEU A 721 -19.14 -21.70 -1.17
N TRP A 722 -18.88 -22.97 -1.42
CA TRP A 722 -19.10 -23.58 -2.74
C TRP A 722 -20.58 -23.63 -3.11
N ALA A 723 -21.48 -23.90 -2.15
CA ALA A 723 -22.92 -23.89 -2.40
C ALA A 723 -23.39 -22.55 -2.99
N ARG A 724 -22.88 -21.43 -2.45
CA ARG A 724 -23.17 -20.09 -2.93
C ARG A 724 -22.55 -19.80 -4.28
N HIS A 725 -21.25 -20.06 -4.42
CA HIS A 725 -20.50 -19.75 -5.65
C HIS A 725 -21.00 -20.56 -6.85
N LEU A 726 -21.31 -21.85 -6.63
CA LEU A 726 -21.74 -22.77 -7.67
C LEU A 726 -23.26 -22.76 -7.90
N GLY A 727 -24.04 -22.24 -6.94
CA GLY A 727 -25.51 -22.28 -7.00
C GLY A 727 -26.08 -23.69 -6.83
N VAL A 728 -25.48 -24.48 -5.94
CA VAL A 728 -25.90 -25.87 -5.65
C VAL A 728 -26.13 -26.09 -4.15
N PRO A 729 -27.00 -27.02 -3.73
CA PRO A 729 -27.21 -27.31 -2.32
C PRO A 729 -25.95 -27.86 -1.64
N GLU A 730 -25.71 -27.52 -0.37
CA GLU A 730 -24.55 -28.05 0.40
C GLU A 730 -24.51 -29.58 0.47
N ALA A 731 -25.67 -30.23 0.48
CA ALA A 731 -25.78 -31.70 0.47
C ALA A 731 -25.12 -32.34 -0.76
N ALA A 732 -25.08 -31.64 -1.90
CA ALA A 732 -24.41 -32.11 -3.12
C ALA A 732 -22.87 -31.99 -3.05
N LEU A 733 -22.33 -31.43 -1.97
CA LEU A 733 -20.90 -31.11 -1.80
C LEU A 733 -20.22 -31.93 -0.70
N VAL A 734 -20.94 -32.91 -0.13
CA VAL A 734 -20.43 -33.79 0.93
C VAL A 734 -19.37 -34.73 0.39
N GLU A 735 -19.67 -35.43 -0.71
CA GLU A 735 -18.79 -36.42 -1.30
C GLU A 735 -18.03 -35.85 -2.50
N ARG A 736 -16.74 -36.18 -2.59
CA ARG A 736 -15.92 -35.89 -3.77
C ARG A 736 -16.36 -36.83 -4.89
N SER A 737 -16.66 -36.28 -6.07
CA SER A 737 -16.97 -37.11 -7.24
C SER A 737 -15.77 -37.97 -7.65
N ALA A 738 -16.00 -39.08 -8.35
CA ALA A 738 -14.93 -39.94 -8.88
C ALA A 738 -13.96 -39.18 -9.79
N ASP A 739 -14.45 -38.16 -10.50
CA ASP A 739 -13.67 -37.32 -11.41
C ASP A 739 -12.97 -36.13 -10.71
N GLY A 740 -13.14 -36.01 -9.39
CA GLY A 740 -12.58 -34.93 -8.57
C GLY A 740 -13.52 -33.74 -8.36
N TRP A 741 -12.96 -32.62 -7.93
CA TRP A 741 -13.68 -31.38 -7.64
C TRP A 741 -13.72 -30.41 -8.82
N LEU A 742 -12.72 -30.41 -9.69
CA LEU A 742 -12.65 -29.46 -10.80
C LEU A 742 -13.75 -29.61 -11.85
N PRO A 743 -14.19 -30.83 -12.23
CA PRO A 743 -15.30 -30.99 -13.17
C PRO A 743 -16.58 -30.31 -12.70
N LEU A 744 -16.88 -30.39 -11.39
CA LEU A 744 -18.03 -29.72 -10.78
C LEU A 744 -17.95 -28.20 -10.97
N TRP A 745 -16.82 -27.60 -10.64
CA TRP A 745 -16.60 -26.14 -10.80
C TRP A 745 -16.68 -25.70 -12.26
N ARG A 746 -16.05 -26.45 -13.16
CA ARG A 746 -16.07 -26.16 -14.61
C ARG A 746 -17.48 -26.28 -15.18
N ALA A 747 -18.26 -27.27 -14.76
CA ALA A 747 -19.64 -27.45 -15.20
C ALA A 747 -20.54 -26.31 -14.72
N ALA A 748 -20.42 -25.90 -13.45
CA ALA A 748 -21.17 -24.76 -12.91
C ALA A 748 -20.83 -23.46 -13.65
N ALA A 749 -19.54 -23.19 -13.87
CA ALA A 749 -19.07 -22.00 -14.57
C ALA A 749 -19.52 -21.97 -16.04
N ALA A 750 -19.48 -23.11 -16.74
CA ALA A 750 -19.96 -23.24 -18.11
C ALA A 750 -21.48 -23.04 -18.21
N GLU A 751 -22.25 -23.57 -17.25
CA GLU A 751 -23.69 -23.35 -17.22
C GLU A 751 -24.06 -21.88 -16.95
N ASN A 752 -23.39 -21.24 -16.00
CA ASN A 752 -23.56 -19.81 -15.75
C ASN A 752 -23.23 -18.96 -17.00
N ALA A 753 -22.15 -19.30 -17.71
CA ALA A 753 -21.79 -18.62 -18.96
C ALA A 753 -22.86 -18.79 -20.05
N ARG A 754 -23.40 -20.00 -20.22
CA ARG A 754 -24.49 -20.27 -21.19
C ARG A 754 -25.76 -19.50 -20.86
N ARG A 755 -26.11 -19.38 -19.58
CA ARG A 755 -27.25 -18.59 -19.11
C ARG A 755 -27.08 -17.11 -19.45
N LEU A 756 -25.92 -16.54 -19.09
CA LEU A 756 -25.62 -15.15 -19.43
C LEU A 756 -25.65 -14.88 -20.93
N ALA A 757 -25.13 -15.80 -21.75
CA ALA A 757 -25.19 -15.67 -23.21
C ALA A 757 -26.63 -15.62 -23.77
N ARG A 758 -27.62 -16.16 -23.04
CA ARG A 758 -29.05 -16.06 -23.35
C ARG A 758 -29.74 -14.88 -22.68
N GLY A 759 -29.00 -14.03 -21.98
CA GLY A 759 -29.55 -12.93 -21.18
C GLY A 759 -30.26 -13.39 -19.91
N GLU A 760 -30.01 -14.62 -19.44
CA GLU A 760 -30.60 -15.17 -18.21
C GLU A 760 -29.69 -14.94 -17.00
N VAL A 761 -30.30 -14.86 -15.81
CA VAL A 761 -29.56 -14.82 -14.54
C VAL A 761 -28.86 -16.18 -14.29
N PRO A 762 -27.56 -16.19 -13.93
CA PRO A 762 -26.82 -17.37 -13.48
C PRO A 762 -27.47 -18.08 -12.29
N ARG A 763 -27.12 -19.36 -12.08
CA ARG A 763 -27.56 -20.09 -10.87
C ARG A 763 -26.70 -19.76 -9.65
N GLY A 764 -25.41 -19.51 -9.88
CA GLY A 764 -24.45 -19.06 -8.88
C GLY A 764 -23.58 -17.95 -9.47
N HIS A 765 -22.51 -17.61 -8.76
CA HIS A 765 -21.69 -16.46 -9.12
C HIS A 765 -20.46 -16.81 -9.96
N VAL A 766 -20.10 -18.09 -10.08
CA VAL A 766 -18.84 -18.48 -10.70
C VAL A 766 -18.83 -18.33 -12.22
N LEU A 767 -17.77 -17.71 -12.76
CA LEU A 767 -17.35 -17.77 -14.16
C LEU A 767 -15.84 -18.08 -14.24
N PRO A 768 -15.33 -18.61 -15.37
CA PRO A 768 -13.90 -18.80 -15.53
C PRO A 768 -13.14 -17.47 -15.46
N TYR A 769 -11.97 -17.47 -14.85
CA TYR A 769 -11.10 -16.30 -14.81
C TYR A 769 -10.52 -16.01 -16.20
N THR A 770 -10.42 -14.74 -16.56
CA THR A 770 -9.77 -14.33 -17.82
C THR A 770 -8.73 -13.24 -17.58
N THR A 771 -7.73 -13.16 -18.45
CA THR A 771 -6.72 -12.11 -18.42
C THR A 771 -7.12 -10.89 -19.26
N ALA A 772 -8.34 -10.84 -19.78
CA ALA A 772 -8.86 -9.70 -20.53
C ALA A 772 -9.06 -8.46 -19.61
N PRO A 773 -8.71 -7.24 -20.07
CA PRO A 773 -8.54 -6.09 -19.19
C PRO A 773 -9.85 -5.50 -18.65
N ARG A 774 -10.96 -5.64 -19.39
CA ARG A 774 -12.24 -4.97 -19.15
C ARG A 774 -13.39 -5.96 -19.04
N PRO A 775 -14.42 -5.72 -18.21
CA PRO A 775 -15.55 -6.61 -18.03
C PRO A 775 -16.20 -7.09 -19.34
N ALA A 776 -16.47 -6.18 -20.30
CA ALA A 776 -17.04 -6.57 -21.60
C ALA A 776 -16.11 -7.51 -22.40
N ALA A 777 -14.79 -7.27 -22.35
CA ALA A 777 -13.82 -8.14 -23.02
C ALA A 777 -13.65 -9.50 -22.32
N GLN A 778 -13.84 -9.53 -21.00
CA GLN A 778 -13.80 -10.77 -20.21
C GLN A 778 -15.00 -11.66 -20.55
N LEU A 779 -16.20 -11.09 -20.64
CA LEU A 779 -17.38 -11.81 -21.10
C LEU A 779 -17.22 -12.31 -22.55
N ARG A 780 -16.73 -11.46 -23.46
CA ARG A 780 -16.45 -11.87 -24.84
C ARG A 780 -15.41 -13.00 -24.94
N ALA A 781 -14.39 -13.00 -24.08
CA ALA A 781 -13.42 -14.10 -23.99
C ALA A 781 -14.05 -15.43 -23.54
N LEU A 782 -15.22 -15.38 -22.90
CA LEU A 782 -16.04 -16.54 -22.53
C LEU A 782 -17.13 -16.87 -23.57
N GLY A 783 -17.13 -16.21 -24.74
CA GLY A 783 -18.15 -16.39 -25.77
C GLY A 783 -19.48 -15.69 -25.47
N ILE A 784 -19.51 -14.75 -24.52
CA ILE A 784 -20.68 -13.97 -24.16
C ILE A 784 -20.54 -12.58 -24.77
N ASP A 785 -21.30 -12.28 -25.82
CA ASP A 785 -21.39 -10.92 -26.35
C ASP A 785 -22.45 -10.12 -25.56
N PRO A 786 -22.05 -9.12 -24.74
CA PRO A 786 -22.99 -8.40 -23.88
C PRO A 786 -24.10 -7.69 -24.66
N GLU A 787 -23.83 -7.23 -25.88
CA GLU A 787 -24.83 -6.50 -26.69
C GLU A 787 -25.89 -7.45 -27.22
N ILE A 788 -25.46 -8.60 -27.76
CA ILE A 788 -26.35 -9.64 -28.29
C ILE A 788 -27.14 -10.30 -27.15
N ALA A 789 -26.50 -10.53 -26.01
CA ALA A 789 -27.11 -11.18 -24.85
C ALA A 789 -28.05 -10.25 -24.04
N GLY A 790 -28.23 -8.99 -24.44
CA GLY A 790 -29.08 -8.05 -23.71
C GLY A 790 -28.52 -7.65 -22.33
N ILE A 791 -27.20 -7.73 -22.14
CA ILE A 791 -26.56 -7.46 -20.85
C ILE A 791 -26.36 -5.95 -20.66
N ASP A 792 -26.79 -5.45 -19.50
CA ASP A 792 -26.47 -4.12 -18.99
C ASP A 792 -25.25 -4.22 -18.05
N LEU A 793 -24.07 -3.89 -18.56
CA LEU A 793 -22.86 -3.85 -17.72
C LEU A 793 -22.83 -2.57 -16.89
N ARG A 794 -22.86 -2.70 -15.56
CA ARG A 794 -22.79 -1.53 -14.66
C ARG A 794 -21.40 -0.90 -14.53
N PHE A 795 -20.36 -1.64 -14.87
CA PHE A 795 -18.99 -1.21 -14.64
C PHE A 795 -18.10 -1.64 -15.80
N ASP A 796 -17.64 -0.68 -16.60
CA ASP A 796 -16.52 -0.85 -17.53
C ASP A 796 -15.58 0.37 -17.36
N PRO A 797 -14.66 0.35 -16.39
CA PRO A 797 -13.82 1.50 -16.13
C PRO A 797 -12.93 1.74 -17.35
N GLY A 798 -13.20 2.82 -18.07
CA GLY A 798 -12.27 3.37 -19.04
C GLY A 798 -10.91 3.59 -18.37
N TRP A 799 -9.82 3.22 -19.05
CA TRP A 799 -8.44 3.31 -18.54
C TRP A 799 -8.03 4.71 -18.02
N VAL A 800 -8.82 5.75 -18.31
CA VAL A 800 -8.55 7.14 -17.95
C VAL A 800 -9.10 7.52 -16.56
N GLU A 801 -10.17 6.90 -16.06
CA GLU A 801 -10.79 7.32 -14.79
C GLU A 801 -10.04 6.82 -13.55
N VAL A 802 -9.38 5.67 -13.61
CA VAL A 802 -8.74 5.05 -12.43
C VAL A 802 -7.38 5.68 -12.10
N LEU A 803 -6.68 6.26 -13.08
CA LEU A 803 -5.44 7.00 -12.82
C LEU A 803 -5.67 8.36 -12.16
N TRP A 804 -6.91 8.89 -12.25
CA TRP A 804 -7.24 10.26 -11.87
C TRP A 804 -8.39 10.38 -10.86
N SER A 805 -9.09 9.30 -10.49
CA SER A 805 -10.05 9.30 -9.38
C SER A 805 -9.32 8.87 -8.11
N PRO A 806 -8.80 9.80 -7.30
CA PRO A 806 -8.15 9.43 -6.07
C PRO A 806 -9.27 9.41 -5.03
N GLY A 807 -10.08 8.36 -5.03
CA GLY A 807 -11.09 8.14 -3.98
C GLY A 807 -10.49 8.25 -2.58
N TRP A 808 -9.21 7.90 -2.44
CA TRP A 808 -8.45 8.11 -1.21
C TRP A 808 -8.05 9.58 -0.96
N LEU A 809 -7.70 10.40 -1.97
CA LEU A 809 -7.49 11.85 -1.75
C LEU A 809 -8.82 12.57 -1.44
N LYS A 810 -9.96 12.09 -1.96
CA LYS A 810 -11.28 12.66 -1.61
C LYS A 810 -11.53 12.61 -0.10
N LYS A 811 -10.99 11.61 0.62
CA LYS A 811 -11.09 11.44 2.07
C LYS A 811 -10.02 12.25 2.86
N VAL A 812 -8.93 12.70 2.22
CA VAL A 812 -7.79 13.40 2.87
C VAL A 812 -7.87 14.93 2.78
N ILE A 813 -8.54 15.49 1.76
CA ILE A 813 -8.69 16.95 1.60
C ILE A 813 -10.09 17.36 2.08
N PRO A 814 -10.19 18.14 3.20
CA PRO A 814 -11.46 18.67 3.66
C PRO A 814 -12.16 19.46 2.55
N GLU A 815 -13.47 19.28 2.42
CA GLU A 815 -14.34 19.88 1.41
C GLU A 815 -14.18 21.40 1.27
N ARG A 816 -13.73 22.07 2.34
CA ARG A 816 -13.45 23.51 2.40
C ARG A 816 -12.35 23.99 1.44
N ILE A 817 -11.40 23.13 1.04
CA ILE A 817 -10.29 23.49 0.13
C ILE A 817 -10.70 23.39 -1.35
N ARG A 818 -11.72 22.58 -1.69
CA ARG A 818 -12.19 22.44 -3.08
C ARG A 818 -12.96 23.65 -3.60
N ARG A 819 -13.51 24.49 -2.71
CA ARG A 819 -14.29 25.69 -3.11
C ARG A 819 -13.42 26.91 -3.45
N HIS A 820 -12.10 26.82 -3.35
CA HIS A 820 -11.17 27.93 -3.61
C HIS A 820 -10.10 27.60 -4.67
N PHE A 821 -10.33 26.57 -5.49
CA PHE A 821 -9.56 26.28 -6.69
C PHE A 821 -10.46 26.22 -7.91
#